data_AF-A0A430HK32-F1
#
_entry.id   AF-A0A430HK32-F1
#
_cell.length_a   1.000
_cell.length_b   1.000
_cell.length_c   1.000
_cell.angle_alpha   90.00
_cell.angle_beta   90.00
_cell.angle_gamma   90.00
#
_symmetry.space_group_name_H-M   'P 1'
#
loop_
_entity.id
_entity.type
_entity.pdbx_description
1 polymer ?
#
loop_
_entity_poly.entity_id
_entity_poly.type
_entity_poly.pdbx_seq_one_letter_code
_entity_poly.pdbx_strand_id
1 'polypeptide(L)'
;MSSKNNLKEARTGSLEVTVHEAQTGAPVAAGAISVYRYAASVDSFEASRWTASYEALQATAVTGSAGEATVANLAPGSYVVVYEHYPLTEPRCVRVDGGCRAVVCFQLALELRAELSYETVDCQANTCSVARVSDRVVATIRFSGNQSDLKPHVRVMPTPGWIARDDDPYVLSRVVRHAGPQQFEAVLAFERRPAALALAPGIEMAPPGAPALIGIRQGFVADERTPSPISGSIGVSMTRTETEPTDDLPLWTLIRNSTDAMSFTNYLNFMDALFCTPANRGAAFDAKSQLFEQLRQRRALPFNDSEAYRVLKVATEAFVMVNCGVLSQPNMFNPVEDQAYLDRRDIPATRDLETTFNADYLETTVDGTKVLPYLAIIRRKLPDVPINLLRGIEGEADLCFGIVQQKLANPCLLELIWSYWHEEGMLVQTMNAITQRFQNVRAFGRDDPLANLEIDPLRPLNNLIWGYTQDEQHRLTVVRRNYEYDHHYGVRLDGKAVQHFRPADTRSKFLEAFHYLLRLCTAFYRQDDDTTVKADAFPVLNGLKEVHLILSQGAHNQFGDLPSTARIEMLMQQWMLARPEFREFLPTRIMVAYPEPWMDRVDAMKKLQGWSDTSVMHFRSLAMFGEQVLLSVRYGAWSDIYEPTQAFNWARFWRPQIQGYIHAYRAATGVDLTVDARDPKAEGTLPSILLRRRLEQQARMA
;
A
#
# COMPACT_ATOMS: atom_id res chain seq x y z
N MET A 1 -45.15 -105.06 25.49
CA MET A 1 -44.25 -104.71 26.61
C MET A 1 -43.26 -103.69 26.08
N SER A 2 -43.45 -102.43 26.45
CA SER A 2 -42.79 -101.26 25.86
C SER A 2 -41.73 -100.75 26.83
N SER A 3 -40.45 -100.86 26.43
CA SER A 3 -39.33 -100.22 27.11
C SER A 3 -39.22 -98.79 26.59
N LYS A 4 -39.61 -97.81 27.41
CA LYS A 4 -39.32 -96.38 27.16
C LYS A 4 -38.40 -95.89 28.26
N ASN A 5 -37.10 -95.85 27.96
CA ASN A 5 -36.11 -95.07 28.69
C ASN A 5 -36.49 -93.58 28.59
N ASN A 6 -37.12 -93.05 29.64
CA ASN A 6 -37.29 -91.62 29.83
C ASN A 6 -35.95 -91.03 30.30
N LEU A 7 -35.12 -90.58 29.36
CA LEU A 7 -34.04 -89.63 29.63
C LEU A 7 -34.69 -88.33 30.15
N LYS A 8 -34.50 -88.02 31.43
CA LYS A 8 -34.81 -86.70 31.99
C LYS A 8 -33.93 -85.68 31.26
N GLU A 9 -34.52 -84.83 30.41
CA GLU A 9 -33.83 -83.67 29.85
C GLU A 9 -33.30 -82.82 31.01
N ALA A 10 -31.98 -82.73 31.14
CA ALA A 10 -31.34 -81.89 32.14
C ALA A 10 -31.65 -80.43 31.79
N ARG A 11 -32.33 -79.72 32.69
CA ARG A 11 -32.60 -78.28 32.52
C ARG A 11 -31.28 -77.55 32.40
N THR A 12 -31.13 -76.73 31.36
CA THR A 12 -29.96 -75.88 31.16
C THR A 12 -29.95 -74.73 32.16
N GLY A 13 -28.77 -74.24 32.54
CA GLY A 13 -28.58 -73.04 33.37
C GLY A 13 -28.20 -71.81 32.52
N SER A 14 -28.09 -70.66 33.17
CA SER A 14 -27.62 -69.41 32.57
C SER A 14 -26.49 -68.76 33.38
N LEU A 15 -25.63 -68.03 32.69
CA LEU A 15 -24.52 -67.27 33.27
C LEU A 15 -24.68 -65.79 32.92
N GLU A 16 -24.72 -64.94 33.93
CA GLU A 16 -24.65 -63.49 33.80
C GLU A 16 -23.24 -63.01 34.16
N VAL A 17 -22.68 -62.16 33.32
CA VAL A 17 -21.36 -61.57 33.53
C VAL A 17 -21.51 -60.06 33.52
N THR A 18 -21.00 -59.40 34.55
CA THR A 18 -20.95 -57.94 34.63
C THR A 18 -19.51 -57.46 34.65
N VAL A 19 -19.22 -56.38 33.91
CA VAL A 19 -17.90 -55.76 33.83
C VAL A 19 -18.03 -54.28 34.14
N HIS A 20 -17.37 -53.83 35.20
CA HIS A 20 -17.41 -52.45 35.65
C HIS A 20 -16.05 -51.98 36.17
N GLU A 21 -15.84 -50.67 36.16
CA GLU A 21 -14.67 -50.06 36.78
C GLU A 21 -14.80 -50.04 38.30
N ALA A 22 -13.72 -50.37 39.00
CA ALA A 22 -13.75 -50.69 40.42
C ALA A 22 -14.08 -49.49 41.33
N GLN A 23 -13.68 -48.27 40.98
CA GLN A 23 -13.86 -47.09 41.83
C GLN A 23 -15.16 -46.32 41.53
N THR A 24 -15.41 -46.06 40.25
CA THR A 24 -16.52 -45.27 39.74
C THR A 24 -17.78 -46.12 39.50
N GLY A 25 -17.64 -47.44 39.41
CA GLY A 25 -18.73 -48.34 39.03
C GLY A 25 -19.17 -48.18 37.57
N ALA A 26 -18.39 -47.47 36.74
CA ALA A 26 -18.75 -47.22 35.35
C ALA A 26 -18.83 -48.54 34.56
N PRO A 27 -19.93 -48.79 33.84
CA PRO A 27 -20.11 -50.02 33.08
C PRO A 27 -19.17 -50.04 31.87
N VAL A 28 -18.64 -51.22 31.56
CA VAL A 28 -17.79 -51.44 30.38
C VAL A 28 -18.63 -52.09 29.29
N ALA A 29 -18.92 -51.34 28.24
CA ALA A 29 -19.70 -51.82 27.10
C ALA A 29 -18.79 -52.48 26.05
N ALA A 30 -19.36 -53.33 25.20
CA ALA A 30 -18.65 -54.00 24.10
C ALA A 30 -17.44 -54.87 24.52
N GLY A 31 -17.35 -55.21 25.81
CA GLY A 31 -16.32 -56.12 26.34
C GLY A 31 -16.61 -57.55 25.95
N ALA A 32 -15.62 -58.24 25.36
CA ALA A 32 -15.77 -59.62 24.93
C ALA A 32 -15.44 -60.56 26.09
N ILE A 33 -16.31 -61.54 26.27
CA ILE A 33 -16.24 -62.53 27.33
C ILE A 33 -16.27 -63.91 26.68
N SER A 34 -15.31 -64.74 27.04
CA SER A 34 -15.23 -66.13 26.59
C SER A 34 -15.46 -67.08 27.75
N VAL A 35 -16.30 -68.10 27.53
CA VAL A 35 -16.72 -69.07 28.53
C VAL A 35 -16.23 -70.45 28.13
N TYR A 36 -15.35 -71.02 28.94
CA TYR A 36 -14.72 -72.32 28.73
C TYR A 36 -15.27 -73.35 29.72
N ARG A 37 -15.52 -74.57 29.28
CA ARG A 37 -15.88 -75.69 30.16
C ARG A 37 -14.66 -76.14 30.96
N TYR A 38 -14.84 -76.34 32.26
CA TYR A 38 -13.79 -76.81 33.16
C TYR A 38 -14.12 -78.23 33.63
N ALA A 39 -13.19 -79.16 33.46
CA ALA A 39 -13.40 -80.58 33.75
C ALA A 39 -13.39 -80.89 35.27
N ALA A 40 -12.78 -80.03 36.09
CA ALA A 40 -12.62 -80.24 37.54
C ALA A 40 -13.59 -79.38 38.38
N SER A 41 -13.58 -79.57 39.70
CA SER A 41 -14.37 -78.75 40.63
C SER A 41 -13.84 -77.32 40.70
N VAL A 42 -14.74 -76.36 40.90
CA VAL A 42 -14.40 -74.93 41.09
C VAL A 42 -13.39 -74.74 42.23
N ASP A 43 -13.45 -75.55 43.29
CA ASP A 43 -12.54 -75.46 44.45
C ASP A 43 -11.07 -75.76 44.12
N SER A 44 -10.81 -76.40 42.99
CA SER A 44 -9.46 -76.76 42.53
C SER A 44 -8.88 -75.79 41.49
N PHE A 45 -9.56 -74.67 41.24
CA PHE A 45 -9.19 -73.73 40.20
C PHE A 45 -8.11 -72.74 40.66
N GLU A 46 -6.97 -72.74 39.98
CA GLU A 46 -5.91 -71.73 40.13
C GLU A 46 -5.77 -70.91 38.84
N ALA A 47 -6.13 -69.62 38.89
CA ALA A 47 -6.14 -68.74 37.72
C ALA A 47 -4.78 -68.59 37.03
N SER A 48 -3.68 -68.60 37.80
CA SER A 48 -2.31 -68.44 37.29
C SER A 48 -1.76 -69.65 36.54
N ARG A 49 -2.32 -70.85 36.76
CA ARG A 49 -1.91 -72.10 36.11
C ARG A 49 -2.86 -72.53 34.99
N TRP A 50 -3.97 -71.82 34.81
CA TRP A 50 -4.97 -72.15 33.81
C TRP A 50 -4.65 -71.53 32.44
N THR A 51 -4.80 -72.33 31.38
CA THR A 51 -4.62 -71.89 30.00
C THR A 51 -5.88 -72.17 29.19
N ALA A 52 -6.26 -71.22 28.33
CA ALA A 52 -7.40 -71.38 27.43
C ALA A 52 -7.15 -72.51 26.42
N SER A 53 -8.15 -73.37 26.22
CA SER A 53 -8.17 -74.40 25.17
C SER A 53 -9.41 -74.20 24.30
N TYR A 54 -9.22 -74.29 22.99
CA TYR A 54 -10.32 -74.12 22.02
C TYR A 54 -11.40 -75.18 22.16
N GLU A 55 -11.03 -76.45 22.41
CA GLU A 55 -11.98 -77.55 22.60
C GLU A 55 -12.89 -77.35 23.82
N ALA A 56 -12.42 -76.56 24.79
CA ALA A 56 -13.18 -76.22 25.98
C ALA A 56 -14.10 -75.01 25.77
N LEU A 57 -13.97 -74.23 24.69
CA LEU A 57 -14.80 -73.04 24.47
C LEU A 57 -16.26 -73.43 24.23
N GLN A 58 -17.18 -72.87 25.01
CA GLN A 58 -18.62 -73.18 24.93
C GLN A 58 -19.43 -72.01 24.37
N ALA A 59 -19.06 -70.78 24.73
CA ALA A 59 -19.76 -69.59 24.28
C ALA A 59 -18.87 -68.35 24.36
N THR A 60 -19.19 -67.36 23.53
CA THR A 60 -18.68 -66.00 23.63
C THR A 60 -19.85 -65.03 23.78
N ALA A 61 -19.70 -64.01 24.61
CA ALA A 61 -20.68 -62.95 24.78
C ALA A 61 -20.01 -61.57 24.79
N VAL A 62 -20.81 -60.54 24.55
CA VAL A 62 -20.35 -59.15 24.55
C VAL A 62 -21.21 -58.37 25.52
N THR A 63 -20.59 -57.50 26.33
CA THR A 63 -21.33 -56.67 27.29
C THR A 63 -22.15 -55.57 26.59
N GLY A 64 -23.37 -55.37 27.07
CA GLY A 64 -24.25 -54.28 26.66
C GLY A 64 -23.85 -52.93 27.28
N SER A 65 -24.68 -51.90 27.07
CA SER A 65 -24.45 -50.54 27.60
C SER A 65 -24.41 -50.46 29.13
N ALA A 66 -25.07 -51.39 29.82
CA ALA A 66 -25.03 -51.54 31.27
C ALA A 66 -23.83 -52.37 31.78
N GLY A 67 -22.94 -52.81 30.88
CA GLY A 67 -21.78 -53.64 31.24
C GLY A 67 -22.13 -55.11 31.52
N GLU A 68 -23.33 -55.55 31.17
CA GLU A 68 -23.83 -56.90 31.41
C GLU A 68 -23.83 -57.76 30.13
N ALA A 69 -23.56 -59.06 30.27
CA ALA A 69 -23.66 -60.05 29.21
C ALA A 69 -24.30 -61.32 29.78
N THR A 70 -25.27 -61.90 29.07
CA THR A 70 -25.92 -63.15 29.49
C THR A 70 -25.67 -64.26 28.49
N VAL A 71 -25.19 -65.40 28.98
CA VAL A 71 -25.04 -66.66 28.22
C VAL A 71 -26.10 -67.63 28.70
N ALA A 72 -27.02 -67.98 27.80
CA ALA A 72 -28.09 -68.94 28.07
C ALA A 72 -27.71 -70.36 27.61
N ASN A 73 -28.52 -71.36 28.01
CA ASN A 73 -28.45 -72.74 27.54
C ASN A 73 -27.16 -73.51 27.88
N LEU A 74 -26.52 -73.20 29.01
CA LEU A 74 -25.33 -73.92 29.47
C LEU A 74 -25.72 -75.24 30.15
N ALA A 75 -25.00 -76.33 29.83
CA ALA A 75 -25.17 -77.60 30.53
C ALA A 75 -24.70 -77.48 31.99
N PRO A 76 -25.29 -78.20 32.97
CA PRO A 76 -24.81 -78.15 34.34
C PRO A 76 -23.34 -78.55 34.47
N GLY A 77 -22.51 -77.73 35.12
CA GLY A 77 -21.06 -77.96 35.24
C GLY A 77 -20.25 -76.74 35.67
N SER A 78 -18.93 -76.92 35.75
CA SER A 78 -17.95 -75.86 36.04
C SER A 78 -17.51 -75.14 34.76
N TYR A 79 -17.42 -73.82 34.80
CA TYR A 79 -17.00 -72.98 33.68
C TYR A 79 -15.95 -71.96 34.11
N VAL A 80 -14.98 -71.66 33.24
CA VAL A 80 -14.03 -70.54 33.40
C VAL A 80 -14.44 -69.41 32.47
N VAL A 81 -14.63 -68.23 33.04
CA VAL A 81 -15.00 -67.00 32.36
C VAL A 81 -13.78 -66.12 32.24
N VAL A 82 -13.52 -65.61 31.03
CA VAL A 82 -12.37 -64.77 30.72
C VAL A 82 -12.86 -63.47 30.07
N TYR A 83 -12.45 -62.33 30.61
CA TYR A 83 -12.58 -61.04 29.94
C TYR A 83 -11.41 -60.85 28.97
N GLU A 84 -11.69 -60.55 27.71
CA GLU A 84 -10.67 -60.64 26.64
C GLU A 84 -9.93 -59.33 26.34
N HIS A 85 -10.26 -58.23 27.00
CA HIS A 85 -9.66 -56.91 26.74
C HIS A 85 -8.64 -56.52 27.81
N TYR A 86 -7.87 -55.47 27.54
CA TYR A 86 -7.07 -54.79 28.55
C TYR A 86 -7.98 -53.97 29.49
N PRO A 87 -7.59 -53.75 30.77
CA PRO A 87 -6.46 -54.32 31.49
C PRO A 87 -6.67 -55.81 31.80
N LEU A 88 -5.59 -56.55 32.05
CA LEU A 88 -5.69 -57.98 32.35
C LEU A 88 -6.45 -58.21 33.66
N THR A 89 -7.47 -59.06 33.58
CA THR A 89 -8.17 -59.59 34.76
C THR A 89 -7.89 -61.08 34.90
N GLU A 90 -7.90 -61.55 36.15
CA GLU A 90 -7.79 -62.98 36.42
C GLU A 90 -9.06 -63.71 35.94
N PRO A 91 -8.93 -64.83 35.21
CA PRO A 91 -10.05 -65.69 34.88
C PRO A 91 -10.83 -66.13 36.13
N ARG A 92 -12.16 -66.23 36.01
CA ARG A 92 -13.05 -66.60 37.13
C ARG A 92 -13.72 -67.94 36.85
N CYS A 93 -13.58 -68.90 37.75
CA CYS A 93 -14.30 -70.19 37.64
C CYS A 93 -15.62 -70.14 38.43
N VAL A 94 -16.69 -70.64 37.82
CA VAL A 94 -18.05 -70.62 38.37
C VAL A 94 -18.78 -71.93 38.07
N ARG A 95 -19.64 -72.37 38.99
CA ARG A 95 -20.50 -73.53 38.81
C ARG A 95 -21.88 -73.08 38.33
N VAL A 96 -22.38 -73.70 37.27
CA VAL A 96 -23.73 -73.48 36.74
C VAL A 96 -24.54 -74.75 36.98
N ASP A 97 -25.59 -74.65 37.79
CA ASP A 97 -26.53 -75.76 38.03
C ASP A 97 -27.79 -75.62 37.15
N GLY A 98 -28.47 -76.74 36.89
CA GLY A 98 -29.59 -76.77 35.97
C GLY A 98 -30.79 -75.95 36.43
N GLY A 99 -31.24 -74.99 35.61
CA GLY A 99 -32.33 -74.06 35.95
C GLY A 99 -31.93 -72.91 36.88
N CYS A 100 -30.66 -72.78 37.26
CA CYS A 100 -30.14 -71.68 38.08
C CYS A 100 -29.37 -70.66 37.24
N ARG A 101 -29.29 -69.43 37.75
CA ARG A 101 -28.49 -68.32 37.21
C ARG A 101 -27.22 -68.17 38.04
N ALA A 102 -26.05 -68.30 37.42
CA ALA A 102 -24.77 -67.97 38.03
C ALA A 102 -24.35 -66.55 37.63
N VAL A 103 -23.65 -65.83 38.51
CA VAL A 103 -23.22 -64.44 38.29
C VAL A 103 -21.71 -64.33 38.47
N VAL A 104 -21.02 -63.70 37.53
CA VAL A 104 -19.58 -63.40 37.59
C VAL A 104 -19.37 -61.90 37.37
N CYS A 105 -18.63 -61.26 38.29
CA CYS A 105 -18.33 -59.84 38.21
C CYS A 105 -16.84 -59.62 37.95
N PHE A 106 -16.50 -58.85 36.92
CA PHE A 106 -15.16 -58.35 36.67
C PHE A 106 -15.08 -56.88 37.08
N GLN A 107 -14.16 -56.59 38.02
CA GLN A 107 -13.89 -55.24 38.49
C GLN A 107 -12.54 -54.79 37.93
N LEU A 108 -12.55 -53.78 37.06
CA LEU A 108 -11.32 -53.23 36.46
C LEU A 108 -10.74 -52.17 37.38
N ALA A 109 -9.55 -52.40 37.93
CA ALA A 109 -8.85 -51.46 38.81
C ALA A 109 -8.14 -50.33 38.03
N LEU A 110 -8.93 -49.53 37.29
CA LEU A 110 -8.41 -48.51 36.38
C LEU A 110 -8.16 -47.16 37.04
N GLU A 111 -8.70 -46.84 38.22
CA GLU A 111 -8.54 -45.50 38.84
C GLU A 111 -8.85 -44.34 37.86
N LEU A 112 -9.86 -44.55 37.02
CA LEU A 112 -10.13 -43.69 35.88
C LEU A 112 -10.66 -42.32 36.33
N ARG A 113 -9.93 -41.23 36.02
CA ARG A 113 -10.33 -39.85 36.35
C ARG A 113 -9.93 -38.83 35.29
N ALA A 114 -10.70 -37.75 35.18
CA ALA A 114 -10.39 -36.60 34.33
C ALA A 114 -10.03 -35.40 35.20
N GLU A 115 -8.82 -34.89 35.08
CA GLU A 115 -8.34 -33.69 35.75
C GLU A 115 -8.50 -32.49 34.83
N LEU A 116 -9.19 -31.44 35.30
CA LEU A 116 -9.38 -30.22 34.53
C LEU A 116 -8.41 -29.14 35.01
N SER A 117 -7.80 -28.45 34.06
CA SER A 117 -7.01 -27.23 34.27
C SER A 117 -7.45 -26.16 33.28
N TYR A 118 -7.12 -24.91 33.56
CA TYR A 118 -7.61 -23.76 32.79
C TYR A 118 -6.43 -22.89 32.37
N GLU A 119 -6.43 -22.46 31.12
CA GLU A 119 -5.43 -21.57 30.54
C GLU A 119 -6.11 -20.28 30.07
N THR A 120 -5.48 -19.14 30.32
CA THR A 120 -5.94 -17.85 29.81
C THR A 120 -5.73 -17.74 28.29
N VAL A 121 -6.31 -16.72 27.68
CA VAL A 121 -6.15 -16.41 26.25
C VAL A 121 -4.66 -16.34 25.83
N ASP A 122 -3.79 -15.90 26.75
CA ASP A 122 -2.34 -15.76 26.52
C ASP A 122 -1.56 -17.06 26.81
N CYS A 123 -2.23 -18.21 26.88
CA CYS A 123 -1.65 -19.53 27.16
C CYS A 123 -0.91 -19.61 28.52
N GLN A 124 -1.29 -18.77 29.50
CA GLN A 124 -0.78 -18.86 30.85
C GLN A 124 -1.72 -19.71 31.73
N ALA A 125 -1.14 -20.48 32.65
CA ALA A 125 -1.93 -21.26 33.60
C ALA A 125 -2.77 -20.32 34.47
N ASN A 126 -4.09 -20.51 34.45
CA ASN A 126 -5.00 -19.79 35.32
C ASN A 126 -4.88 -20.38 36.73
N THR A 127 -4.44 -19.57 37.69
CA THR A 127 -4.31 -19.97 39.09
C THR A 127 -5.66 -20.04 39.82
N CYS A 128 -6.71 -19.48 39.22
CA CYS A 128 -8.07 -19.58 39.76
C CYS A 128 -8.65 -20.95 39.41
N SER A 129 -9.26 -21.63 40.38
CA SER A 129 -9.90 -22.94 40.21
C SER A 129 -11.20 -22.91 39.39
N VAL A 130 -11.46 -21.84 38.63
CA VAL A 130 -12.69 -21.59 37.89
C VAL A 130 -12.36 -21.10 36.48
N ALA A 131 -13.02 -21.66 35.48
CA ALA A 131 -12.87 -21.25 34.08
C ALA A 131 -13.68 -19.97 33.81
N ARG A 132 -13.19 -19.08 32.95
CA ARG A 132 -13.98 -17.93 32.46
C ARG A 132 -14.33 -18.11 30.98
N VAL A 133 -15.35 -17.39 30.53
CA VAL A 133 -15.65 -17.30 29.08
C VAL A 133 -14.40 -16.81 28.33
N SER A 134 -14.06 -17.50 27.24
CA SER A 134 -12.84 -17.36 26.43
C SER A 134 -11.57 -18.03 26.97
N ASP A 135 -11.57 -18.56 28.19
CA ASP A 135 -10.46 -19.41 28.65
C ASP A 135 -10.45 -20.74 27.88
N ARG A 136 -9.28 -21.39 27.85
CA ARG A 136 -9.10 -22.73 27.32
C ARG A 136 -9.09 -23.73 28.46
N VAL A 137 -10.05 -24.67 28.44
CA VAL A 137 -10.09 -25.78 29.41
C VAL A 137 -9.27 -26.92 28.86
N VAL A 138 -8.43 -27.51 29.70
CA VAL A 138 -7.55 -28.62 29.39
C VAL A 138 -7.92 -29.80 30.30
N ALA A 139 -8.41 -30.88 29.70
CA ALA A 139 -8.79 -32.11 30.37
C ALA A 139 -7.71 -33.18 30.19
N THR A 140 -7.12 -33.64 31.30
CA THR A 140 -6.11 -34.69 31.34
C THR A 140 -6.74 -35.97 31.87
N ILE A 141 -6.81 -37.01 31.04
CA ILE A 141 -7.34 -38.32 31.45
C ILE A 141 -6.24 -39.14 32.12
N ARG A 142 -6.51 -39.66 33.31
CA ARG A 142 -5.61 -40.56 34.06
C ARG A 142 -6.29 -41.88 34.38
N PHE A 143 -5.53 -42.97 34.27
CA PHE A 143 -5.89 -44.32 34.71
C PHE A 143 -4.63 -45.09 35.15
N SER A 144 -4.82 -46.14 35.95
CA SER A 144 -3.85 -46.90 36.74
C SER A 144 -3.12 -47.99 35.96
N GLY A 145 -1.91 -48.26 36.48
CA GLY A 145 -0.89 -49.18 36.00
C GLY A 145 0.15 -48.39 35.21
N ASN A 146 1.38 -48.24 35.75
CA ASN A 146 2.54 -47.59 35.11
C ASN A 146 2.23 -47.02 33.73
N GLN A 147 2.04 -45.70 33.64
CA GLN A 147 1.47 -44.98 32.49
C GLN A 147 2.05 -45.36 31.10
N SER A 148 3.13 -46.14 31.03
CA SER A 148 3.71 -46.72 29.82
C SER A 148 2.97 -47.94 29.24
N ASP A 149 2.41 -48.84 30.05
CA ASP A 149 2.12 -50.22 29.58
C ASP A 149 0.70 -50.37 29.03
N LEU A 150 -0.26 -49.61 29.57
CA LEU A 150 -1.67 -49.66 29.14
C LEU A 150 -1.99 -48.65 28.04
N LYS A 151 -1.28 -47.50 27.99
CA LYS A 151 -1.50 -46.43 26.99
C LYS A 151 -1.45 -46.90 25.52
N PRO A 152 -0.59 -47.84 25.09
CA PRO A 152 -0.60 -48.33 23.71
C PRO A 152 -1.90 -49.03 23.32
N HIS A 153 -2.62 -49.58 24.30
CA HIS A 153 -3.83 -50.39 24.11
C HIS A 153 -5.13 -49.62 24.36
N VAL A 154 -5.05 -48.30 24.54
CA VAL A 154 -6.20 -47.44 24.82
C VAL A 154 -6.26 -46.32 23.78
N ARG A 155 -7.44 -46.12 23.19
CA ARG A 155 -7.74 -44.97 22.34
C ARG A 155 -8.80 -44.10 22.99
N VAL A 156 -8.55 -42.79 23.02
CA VAL A 156 -9.50 -41.81 23.55
C VAL A 156 -10.32 -41.24 22.41
N MET A 157 -11.64 -41.30 22.55
CA MET A 157 -12.62 -40.73 21.61
C MET A 157 -13.38 -39.60 22.30
N PRO A 158 -12.99 -38.33 22.10
CA PRO A 158 -13.66 -37.20 22.73
C PRO A 158 -14.99 -36.84 22.05
N THR A 159 -15.92 -36.23 22.81
CA THR A 159 -17.15 -35.63 22.27
C THR A 159 -16.81 -34.44 21.35
N PRO A 160 -17.61 -34.15 20.29
CA PRO A 160 -17.32 -33.05 19.36
C PRO A 160 -17.04 -31.71 20.05
N GLY A 161 -15.98 -31.03 19.59
CA GLY A 161 -15.53 -29.74 20.12
C GLY A 161 -14.34 -29.81 21.07
N TRP A 162 -13.93 -30.99 21.51
CA TRP A 162 -12.65 -31.21 22.20
C TRP A 162 -11.58 -31.66 21.21
N ILE A 163 -10.40 -31.06 21.31
CA ILE A 163 -9.27 -31.29 20.40
C ILE A 163 -8.11 -31.85 21.23
N ALA A 164 -7.55 -32.98 20.80
CA ALA A 164 -6.35 -33.55 21.43
C ALA A 164 -5.13 -32.66 21.15
N ARG A 165 -4.26 -32.48 22.14
CA ARG A 165 -3.00 -31.77 21.92
C ARG A 165 -2.03 -32.64 21.12
N ASP A 166 -1.21 -32.00 20.30
CA ASP A 166 -0.23 -32.67 19.45
C ASP A 166 0.79 -33.49 20.27
N ASP A 167 1.04 -33.11 21.52
CA ASP A 167 2.04 -33.72 22.40
C ASP A 167 1.54 -34.95 23.19
N ASP A 168 0.24 -35.05 23.49
CA ASP A 168 -0.32 -36.18 24.27
C ASP A 168 -1.82 -36.42 23.92
N PRO A 169 -2.19 -37.58 23.33
CA PRO A 169 -3.58 -37.90 22.97
C PRO A 169 -4.52 -38.05 24.19
N TYR A 170 -3.98 -38.11 25.40
CA TYR A 170 -4.74 -38.16 26.65
C TYR A 170 -5.02 -36.77 27.24
N VAL A 171 -4.54 -35.70 26.59
CA VAL A 171 -4.76 -34.30 26.95
C VAL A 171 -5.61 -33.62 25.89
N LEU A 172 -6.83 -33.26 26.27
CA LEU A 172 -7.84 -32.66 25.39
C LEU A 172 -8.07 -31.21 25.78
N SER A 173 -8.32 -30.34 24.81
CA SER A 173 -8.61 -28.93 25.08
C SER A 173 -9.80 -28.38 24.30
N ARG A 174 -10.50 -27.41 24.89
CA ARG A 174 -11.64 -26.71 24.30
C ARG A 174 -11.75 -25.29 24.86
N VAL A 175 -12.15 -24.33 24.01
CA VAL A 175 -12.44 -22.95 24.44
C VAL A 175 -13.83 -22.86 25.04
N VAL A 176 -13.94 -22.19 26.20
CA VAL A 176 -15.21 -21.93 26.90
C VAL A 176 -16.00 -20.85 26.16
N ARG A 177 -17.17 -21.20 25.62
CA ARG A 177 -17.99 -20.27 24.81
C ARG A 177 -19.04 -19.50 25.60
N HIS A 178 -19.61 -20.11 26.64
CA HIS A 178 -20.70 -19.52 27.42
C HIS A 178 -20.48 -19.78 28.91
N ALA A 179 -20.96 -18.87 29.76
CA ALA A 179 -20.96 -19.06 31.20
C ALA A 179 -22.02 -20.09 31.62
N GLY A 180 -21.85 -20.66 32.80
CA GLY A 180 -22.72 -21.68 33.40
C GLY A 180 -22.10 -23.09 33.43
N PRO A 181 -22.91 -24.10 33.80
CA PRO A 181 -22.46 -25.48 33.93
C PRO A 181 -22.07 -26.07 32.57
N GLN A 182 -20.87 -26.61 32.48
CA GLN A 182 -20.35 -27.32 31.32
C GLN A 182 -19.80 -28.69 31.72
N GLN A 183 -19.68 -29.57 30.73
CA GLN A 183 -19.17 -30.92 30.96
C GLN A 183 -18.11 -31.28 29.90
N PHE A 184 -17.08 -31.98 30.39
CA PHE A 184 -16.14 -32.77 29.63
C PHE A 184 -16.67 -34.21 29.53
N GLU A 185 -16.63 -34.78 28.33
CA GLU A 185 -17.05 -36.15 28.05
C GLU A 185 -16.11 -36.78 27.03
N ALA A 186 -15.72 -38.03 27.28
CA ALA A 186 -14.95 -38.84 26.35
C ALA A 186 -15.26 -40.33 26.56
N VAL A 187 -14.97 -41.15 25.55
CA VAL A 187 -15.03 -42.62 25.62
C VAL A 187 -13.62 -43.17 25.46
N LEU A 188 -13.19 -44.04 26.37
CA LEU A 188 -11.95 -44.80 26.23
C LEU A 188 -12.26 -46.16 25.63
N ALA A 189 -11.54 -46.50 24.57
CA ALA A 189 -11.64 -47.75 23.83
C ALA A 189 -10.42 -48.62 24.14
N PHE A 190 -10.63 -49.71 24.87
CA PHE A 190 -9.60 -50.69 25.21
C PHE A 190 -9.49 -51.75 24.12
N GLU A 191 -8.26 -52.03 23.70
CA GLU A 191 -7.98 -53.06 22.71
C GLU A 191 -8.31 -54.46 23.23
N ARG A 192 -8.82 -55.32 22.35
CA ARG A 192 -8.99 -56.74 22.62
C ARG A 192 -7.62 -57.42 22.57
N ARG A 193 -7.32 -58.26 23.54
CA ARG A 193 -6.04 -58.99 23.57
C ARG A 193 -5.95 -59.91 22.34
N PRO A 194 -4.77 -60.06 21.72
CA PRO A 194 -4.57 -61.09 20.72
C PRO A 194 -4.78 -62.45 21.40
N ALA A 195 -5.87 -63.13 21.05
CA ALA A 195 -6.11 -64.45 21.59
C ALA A 195 -4.97 -65.37 21.16
N ALA A 196 -4.39 -66.13 22.09
CA ALA A 196 -3.50 -67.25 21.77
C ALA A 196 -4.30 -68.44 21.18
N LEU A 197 -5.22 -68.16 20.25
CA LEU A 197 -6.09 -69.10 19.58
C LEU A 197 -5.56 -69.33 18.16
N ALA A 198 -4.74 -70.38 18.02
CA ALA A 198 -4.40 -70.92 16.71
C ALA A 198 -5.65 -71.54 16.06
N LEU A 199 -5.81 -71.24 14.77
CA LEU A 199 -6.90 -71.63 13.87
C LEU A 199 -7.42 -73.07 14.03
N ALA A 200 -8.74 -73.20 14.23
CA ALA A 200 -9.51 -74.39 13.84
C ALA A 200 -10.76 -73.93 13.06
N PRO A 201 -11.12 -74.62 11.95
CA PRO A 201 -12.16 -74.15 11.04
C PRO A 201 -13.56 -74.49 11.57
N GLY A 202 -14.46 -73.51 11.62
CA GLY A 202 -15.90 -73.76 11.78
C GLY A 202 -16.61 -73.08 12.95
N ILE A 203 -15.94 -72.26 13.76
CA ILE A 203 -16.60 -71.37 14.72
C ILE A 203 -16.48 -69.94 14.21
N GLU A 204 -17.62 -69.30 13.90
CA GLU A 204 -17.70 -67.87 13.66
C GLU A 204 -17.19 -67.14 14.92
N MET A 205 -15.94 -66.68 14.87
CA MET A 205 -15.40 -65.78 15.88
C MET A 205 -16.21 -64.49 15.88
N ALA A 206 -16.59 -64.01 17.08
CA ALA A 206 -17.07 -62.64 17.25
C ALA A 206 -16.13 -61.65 16.53
N PRO A 207 -16.67 -60.61 15.88
CA PRO A 207 -15.96 -59.82 14.87
C PRO A 207 -14.56 -59.40 15.33
N PRO A 208 -13.55 -59.43 14.43
CA PRO A 208 -12.20 -59.06 14.77
C PRO A 208 -12.14 -57.59 15.22
N GLY A 209 -11.57 -57.34 16.39
CA GLY A 209 -11.04 -56.02 16.75
C GLY A 209 -11.98 -54.98 17.37
N ALA A 210 -13.19 -55.32 17.81
CA ALA A 210 -14.04 -54.35 18.53
C ALA A 210 -13.46 -54.05 19.94
N PRO A 211 -13.19 -52.77 20.27
CA PRO A 211 -12.67 -52.41 21.59
C PRO A 211 -13.77 -52.40 22.65
N ALA A 212 -13.40 -52.65 23.90
CA ALA A 212 -14.28 -52.45 25.04
C ALA A 212 -14.32 -50.95 25.38
N LEU A 213 -15.50 -50.42 25.69
CA LEU A 213 -15.75 -48.99 25.81
C LEU A 213 -16.12 -48.62 27.25
N ILE A 214 -15.49 -47.59 27.79
CA ILE A 214 -15.88 -46.95 29.06
C ILE A 214 -16.04 -45.45 28.85
N GLY A 215 -17.12 -44.87 29.37
CA GLY A 215 -17.35 -43.43 29.33
C GLY A 215 -16.72 -42.72 30.53
N ILE A 216 -16.11 -41.57 30.30
CA ILE A 216 -15.63 -40.66 31.34
C ILE A 216 -16.31 -39.30 31.20
N ARG A 217 -16.73 -38.72 32.31
CA ARG A 217 -17.37 -37.40 32.36
C ARG A 217 -16.87 -36.59 33.56
N GLN A 218 -16.67 -35.30 33.36
CA GLN A 218 -16.28 -34.36 34.41
C GLN A 218 -16.94 -33.00 34.20
N GLY A 219 -17.72 -32.54 35.18
CA GLY A 219 -18.37 -31.22 35.14
C GLY A 219 -17.45 -30.10 35.62
N PHE A 220 -17.62 -28.91 35.04
CA PHE A 220 -17.03 -27.66 35.52
C PHE A 220 -18.03 -26.49 35.32
N VAL A 221 -17.85 -25.41 36.06
CA VAL A 221 -18.66 -24.19 35.92
C VAL A 221 -17.79 -23.10 35.33
N ALA A 222 -18.30 -22.40 34.32
CA ALA A 222 -17.65 -21.25 33.72
C ALA A 222 -18.31 -19.95 34.20
N ASP A 223 -17.52 -19.02 34.71
CA ASP A 223 -17.99 -17.69 35.10
C ASP A 223 -17.96 -16.71 33.93
N GLU A 224 -18.84 -15.72 33.95
CA GLU A 224 -18.70 -14.57 33.07
C GLU A 224 -17.44 -13.77 33.44
N ARG A 225 -16.72 -13.31 32.42
CA ARG A 225 -15.60 -12.41 32.63
C ARG A 225 -16.18 -11.06 33.05
N THR A 226 -15.97 -10.67 34.30
CA THR A 226 -16.40 -9.34 34.76
C THR A 226 -15.77 -8.29 33.86
N PRO A 227 -16.55 -7.35 33.29
CA PRO A 227 -16.00 -6.29 32.47
C PRO A 227 -15.07 -5.47 33.36
N SER A 228 -13.77 -5.59 33.13
CA SER A 228 -12.80 -4.70 33.75
C SER A 228 -13.02 -3.31 33.16
N PRO A 229 -13.41 -2.30 33.96
CA PRO A 229 -13.36 -0.93 33.47
C PRO A 229 -11.91 -0.65 33.08
N ILE A 230 -11.72 -0.04 31.91
CA ILE A 230 -10.39 0.35 31.47
C ILE A 230 -9.97 1.54 32.35
N SER A 231 -9.39 1.25 33.52
CA SER A 231 -8.79 2.25 34.39
C SER A 231 -7.30 2.33 34.07
N GLY A 232 -7.02 3.24 33.15
CA GLY A 232 -5.73 3.77 32.75
C GLY A 232 -6.05 5.03 31.97
N SER A 233 -5.12 5.98 31.85
CA SER A 233 -5.25 7.02 30.84
C SER A 233 -5.22 6.35 29.47
N ILE A 234 -6.39 5.92 28.96
CA ILE A 234 -6.54 5.69 27.53
C ILE A 234 -6.20 7.04 26.93
N GLY A 235 -5.03 7.12 26.31
CA GLY A 235 -4.73 8.23 25.42
C GLY A 235 -5.72 8.12 24.28
N VAL A 236 -6.92 8.67 24.45
CA VAL A 236 -7.81 8.97 23.34
C VAL A 236 -7.15 10.17 22.66
N SER A 237 -6.11 9.89 21.86
CA SER A 237 -5.58 10.88 20.94
C SER A 237 -6.57 10.95 19.80
N MET A 238 -7.19 12.12 19.63
CA MET A 238 -7.93 12.36 18.41
C MET A 238 -6.92 12.33 17.25
N THR A 239 -7.09 11.38 16.34
CA THR A 239 -6.31 11.30 15.12
C THR A 239 -7.06 11.98 13.99
N ARG A 240 -6.32 12.40 12.97
CA ARG A 240 -6.91 12.97 11.76
C ARG A 240 -7.80 11.93 11.07
N THR A 241 -8.78 12.39 10.29
CA THR A 241 -9.69 11.51 9.55
C THR A 241 -8.88 10.61 8.60
N GLU A 242 -9.06 9.29 8.67
CA GLU A 242 -8.43 8.35 7.74
C GLU A 242 -9.09 8.44 6.35
N THR A 243 -8.34 8.11 5.31
CA THR A 243 -8.79 8.10 3.91
C THR A 243 -8.36 6.80 3.24
N GLU A 244 -8.93 6.48 2.09
CA GLU A 244 -8.61 5.29 1.29
C GLU A 244 -7.59 5.63 0.18
N PRO A 245 -6.71 4.70 -0.22
CA PRO A 245 -5.77 4.93 -1.32
C PRO A 245 -6.53 5.07 -2.64
N THR A 246 -6.10 6.00 -3.49
CA THR A 246 -6.71 6.25 -4.81
C THR A 246 -5.70 6.00 -5.93
N ASP A 247 -6.18 5.52 -7.07
CA ASP A 247 -5.34 5.11 -8.21
C ASP A 247 -4.61 6.28 -8.88
N ASP A 248 -4.98 7.54 -8.60
CA ASP A 248 -4.31 8.75 -9.10
C ASP A 248 -3.06 9.17 -8.31
N LEU A 249 -2.80 8.57 -7.14
CA LEU A 249 -1.61 8.88 -6.33
C LEU A 249 -0.29 8.78 -7.12
N PRO A 250 -0.08 7.77 -7.99
CA PRO A 250 1.11 7.68 -8.82
C PRO A 250 1.21 8.82 -9.84
N LEU A 251 0.10 9.33 -10.40
CA LEU A 251 0.14 10.48 -11.32
C LEU A 251 0.67 11.73 -10.61
N TRP A 252 0.18 12.03 -9.41
CA TRP A 252 0.63 13.21 -8.66
C TRP A 252 2.09 13.08 -8.22
N THR A 253 2.49 11.87 -7.83
CA THR A 253 3.88 11.54 -7.51
C THR A 253 4.78 11.73 -8.73
N LEU A 254 4.34 11.27 -9.90
CA LEU A 254 5.05 11.47 -11.16
C LEU A 254 5.18 12.95 -11.55
N ILE A 255 4.11 13.75 -11.39
CA ILE A 255 4.17 15.21 -11.62
C ILE A 255 5.18 15.85 -10.67
N ARG A 256 5.18 15.46 -9.39
CA ARG A 256 6.14 15.97 -8.41
C ARG A 256 7.59 15.58 -8.78
N ASN A 257 7.83 14.32 -9.12
CA ASN A 257 9.16 13.82 -9.42
C ASN A 257 9.69 14.39 -10.75
N SER A 258 8.84 14.54 -11.78
CA SER A 258 9.22 15.17 -13.06
C SER A 258 9.51 16.67 -12.89
N THR A 259 8.72 17.40 -12.12
CA THR A 259 8.99 18.82 -11.84
C THR A 259 10.26 19.01 -11.01
N ASP A 260 10.57 18.09 -10.10
CA ASP A 260 11.85 18.09 -9.36
C ASP A 260 13.04 17.70 -10.26
N ALA A 261 12.88 16.72 -11.15
CA ALA A 261 13.87 16.37 -12.16
C ALA A 261 14.20 17.56 -13.09
N MET A 262 13.19 18.38 -13.41
CA MET A 262 13.33 19.63 -14.18
C MET A 262 13.77 20.84 -13.34
N SER A 263 14.09 20.65 -12.05
CA SER A 263 14.58 21.75 -11.20
C SER A 263 15.88 22.35 -11.72
N PHE A 264 16.09 23.63 -11.42
CA PHE A 264 17.32 24.31 -11.83
C PHE A 264 18.59 23.65 -11.25
N THR A 265 18.52 23.10 -10.04
CA THR A 265 19.65 22.40 -9.41
C THR A 265 20.06 21.16 -10.21
N ASN A 266 19.08 20.34 -10.64
CA ASN A 266 19.34 19.18 -11.48
C ASN A 266 19.83 19.58 -12.87
N TYR A 267 19.29 20.65 -13.42
CA TYR A 267 19.79 21.23 -14.67
C TYR A 267 21.24 21.73 -14.55
N LEU A 268 21.59 22.43 -13.46
CA LEU A 268 22.94 22.88 -13.19
C LEU A 268 23.91 21.69 -13.08
N ASN A 269 23.53 20.66 -12.32
CA ASN A 269 24.32 19.42 -12.20
C ASN A 269 24.52 18.72 -13.54
N PHE A 270 23.47 18.66 -14.37
CA PHE A 270 23.55 18.11 -15.73
C PHE A 270 24.54 18.90 -16.60
N MET A 271 24.46 20.23 -16.56
CA MET A 271 25.35 21.09 -17.33
C MET A 271 26.79 21.02 -16.82
N ASP A 272 27.00 20.97 -15.51
CA ASP A 272 28.32 20.78 -14.92
C ASP A 272 28.90 19.41 -15.26
N ALA A 273 28.09 18.35 -15.29
CA ALA A 273 28.54 17.05 -15.77
C ALA A 273 28.98 17.10 -17.24
N LEU A 274 28.20 17.78 -18.10
CA LEU A 274 28.48 17.91 -19.53
C LEU A 274 29.76 18.72 -19.79
N PHE A 275 29.89 19.90 -19.16
CA PHE A 275 30.97 20.85 -19.43
C PHE A 275 32.21 20.66 -18.56
N CYS A 276 32.06 20.29 -17.28
CA CYS A 276 33.13 20.35 -16.28
C CYS A 276 33.77 18.98 -15.94
N THR A 277 33.08 17.84 -16.15
CA THR A 277 33.65 16.52 -15.82
C THR A 277 34.15 15.73 -17.03
N PRO A 278 35.46 15.53 -17.21
CA PRO A 278 36.00 14.65 -18.23
C PRO A 278 35.84 13.16 -17.89
N ALA A 279 35.69 12.79 -16.61
CA ALA A 279 35.76 11.40 -16.13
C ALA A 279 34.50 10.55 -16.34
N ASN A 280 33.31 11.16 -16.52
CA ASN A 280 32.05 10.45 -16.79
C ASN A 280 31.76 10.27 -18.30
N ARG A 281 32.74 10.62 -19.14
CA ARG A 281 32.66 10.52 -20.59
C ARG A 281 33.11 9.10 -20.95
N GLY A 282 32.18 8.22 -21.32
CA GLY A 282 32.55 6.87 -21.76
C GLY A 282 33.53 6.89 -22.94
N ALA A 283 34.20 5.77 -23.23
CA ALA A 283 35.27 5.66 -24.24
C ALA A 283 34.91 6.22 -25.64
N ALA A 284 33.63 6.22 -26.02
CA ALA A 284 33.15 6.80 -27.28
C ALA A 284 33.27 8.34 -27.33
N PHE A 285 33.19 9.01 -26.17
CA PHE A 285 33.34 10.46 -26.07
C PHE A 285 34.81 10.86 -26.11
N ASP A 286 35.73 10.06 -25.54
CA ASP A 286 37.17 10.29 -25.66
C ASP A 286 37.64 10.24 -27.12
N ALA A 287 37.15 9.27 -27.90
CA ALA A 287 37.42 9.18 -29.33
C ALA A 287 36.88 10.41 -30.09
N LYS A 288 35.68 10.89 -29.74
CA LYS A 288 35.11 12.12 -30.31
C LYS A 288 35.86 13.38 -29.87
N SER A 289 36.36 13.45 -28.64
CA SER A 289 37.19 14.55 -28.15
C SER A 289 38.55 14.59 -28.85
N GLN A 290 39.17 13.43 -29.11
CA GLN A 290 40.38 13.35 -29.91
C GLN A 290 40.13 13.78 -31.36
N LEU A 291 39.03 13.32 -31.97
CA LEU A 291 38.62 13.77 -33.30
C LEU A 291 38.32 15.28 -33.32
N PHE A 292 37.67 15.80 -32.28
CA PHE A 292 37.41 17.23 -32.13
C PHE A 292 38.70 18.04 -32.05
N GLU A 293 39.68 17.62 -31.24
CA GLU A 293 40.98 18.30 -31.15
C GLU A 293 41.76 18.23 -32.49
N GLN A 294 41.68 17.11 -33.20
CA GLN A 294 42.24 17.00 -34.55
C GLN A 294 41.54 17.93 -35.56
N LEU A 295 40.20 18.04 -35.49
CA LEU A 295 39.41 18.93 -36.35
C LEU A 295 39.57 20.39 -35.96
N ARG A 296 39.77 20.69 -34.67
CA ARG A 296 40.03 22.03 -34.14
C ARG A 296 41.31 22.62 -34.73
N GLN A 297 42.36 21.81 -34.87
CA GLN A 297 43.60 22.20 -35.56
C GLN A 297 43.41 22.46 -37.06
N ARG A 298 42.37 21.88 -37.67
CA ARG A 298 42.02 22.08 -39.09
C ARG A 298 41.01 23.20 -39.33
N ARG A 299 40.43 23.79 -38.28
CA ARG A 299 39.58 24.98 -38.43
C ARG A 299 40.47 26.19 -38.72
N ALA A 300 40.32 26.75 -39.92
CA ALA A 300 41.17 27.81 -40.45
C ALA A 300 40.88 29.21 -39.87
N LEU A 301 39.82 29.40 -39.07
CA LEU A 301 39.41 30.70 -38.57
C LEU A 301 38.99 30.64 -37.09
N PRO A 302 39.39 31.63 -36.25
CA PRO A 302 39.08 31.68 -34.82
C PRO A 302 37.64 32.12 -34.50
N PHE A 303 36.80 32.43 -35.51
CA PHE A 303 35.53 33.16 -35.35
C PHE A 303 34.27 32.32 -35.00
N ASN A 304 34.41 31.15 -34.35
CA ASN A 304 33.25 30.28 -34.06
C ASN A 304 32.58 30.57 -32.71
N ASP A 305 32.49 31.84 -32.32
CA ASP A 305 32.07 32.25 -30.98
C ASP A 305 30.60 31.92 -30.64
N SER A 306 29.73 31.69 -31.64
CA SER A 306 28.32 31.30 -31.40
C SER A 306 28.12 29.78 -31.18
N GLU A 307 29.15 28.95 -31.36
CA GLU A 307 29.03 27.49 -31.18
C GLU A 307 28.77 27.11 -29.72
N ALA A 308 29.35 27.83 -28.75
CA ALA A 308 29.13 27.56 -27.33
C ALA A 308 27.66 27.74 -26.93
N TYR A 309 27.01 28.78 -27.44
CA TYR A 309 25.59 29.03 -27.23
C TYR A 309 24.71 27.97 -27.91
N ARG A 310 25.08 27.51 -29.10
CA ARG A 310 24.36 26.41 -29.78
C ARG A 310 24.45 25.11 -28.99
N VAL A 311 25.64 24.77 -28.48
CA VAL A 311 25.82 23.59 -27.62
C VAL A 311 24.99 23.73 -26.35
N LEU A 312 24.96 24.91 -25.73
CA LEU A 312 24.11 25.19 -24.58
C LEU A 312 22.63 24.96 -24.89
N LYS A 313 22.14 25.49 -26.03
CA LYS A 313 20.75 25.35 -26.47
C LYS A 313 20.38 23.89 -26.70
N VAL A 314 21.18 23.15 -27.47
CA VAL A 314 20.95 21.72 -27.75
C VAL A 314 21.01 20.87 -26.47
N ALA A 315 21.96 21.17 -25.57
CA ALA A 315 22.05 20.48 -24.29
C ALA A 315 20.80 20.73 -23.42
N THR A 316 20.29 21.96 -23.41
CA THR A 316 19.07 22.31 -22.67
C THR A 316 17.83 21.65 -23.28
N GLU A 317 17.72 21.62 -24.61
CA GLU A 317 16.67 20.90 -25.32
C GLU A 317 16.68 19.41 -24.97
N ALA A 318 17.85 18.77 -24.99
CA ALA A 318 18.01 17.37 -24.59
C ALA A 318 17.62 17.16 -23.11
N PHE A 319 18.04 18.07 -22.21
CA PHE A 319 17.68 18.01 -20.80
C PHE A 319 16.16 18.07 -20.60
N VAL A 320 15.48 19.03 -21.24
CA VAL A 320 14.02 19.15 -21.12
C VAL A 320 13.33 17.94 -21.75
N MET A 321 13.78 17.48 -22.92
CA MET A 321 13.20 16.32 -23.60
C MET A 321 13.26 15.04 -22.78
N VAL A 322 14.37 14.80 -22.08
CA VAL A 322 14.51 13.62 -21.21
C VAL A 322 13.62 13.76 -19.98
N ASN A 323 13.59 14.94 -19.35
CA ASN A 323 12.97 15.13 -18.04
C ASN A 323 11.47 15.48 -18.05
N CYS A 324 10.91 15.94 -19.18
CA CYS A 324 9.51 16.40 -19.26
C CYS A 324 8.47 15.30 -19.54
N GLY A 325 8.90 14.08 -19.90
CA GLY A 325 8.04 13.00 -20.37
C GLY A 325 7.60 12.00 -19.29
N VAL A 326 6.40 11.43 -19.46
CA VAL A 326 5.70 10.57 -18.49
C VAL A 326 6.10 9.08 -18.57
N LEU A 327 6.26 8.49 -19.76
CA LEU A 327 6.33 7.02 -19.90
C LEU A 327 7.66 6.46 -20.42
N SER A 328 8.75 7.24 -20.49
CA SER A 328 10.01 6.79 -21.12
C SER A 328 11.26 6.90 -20.24
N GLN A 329 11.11 7.21 -18.95
CA GLN A 329 12.26 7.29 -18.03
C GLN A 329 12.42 6.01 -17.22
N PRO A 330 13.60 5.39 -17.19
CA PRO A 330 13.94 4.45 -16.13
C PRO A 330 14.03 5.24 -14.81
N ASN A 331 13.31 4.80 -13.76
CA ASN A 331 13.26 5.40 -12.42
C ASN A 331 12.27 6.57 -12.21
N MET A 332 11.05 6.45 -12.72
CA MET A 332 9.98 7.44 -12.52
C MET A 332 9.50 7.56 -11.04
N PHE A 333 9.69 6.52 -10.24
CA PHE A 333 9.32 6.47 -8.83
C PHE A 333 10.54 6.15 -7.96
N ASN A 334 10.63 6.79 -6.80
CA ASN A 334 11.57 6.46 -5.76
C ASN A 334 10.80 5.91 -4.55
N PRO A 335 10.74 4.58 -4.36
CA PRO A 335 9.82 3.98 -3.39
C PRO A 335 10.08 4.48 -1.96
N VAL A 336 11.32 4.83 -1.61
CA VAL A 336 11.67 5.30 -0.27
C VAL A 336 11.18 6.73 -0.03
N GLU A 337 11.48 7.64 -0.95
CA GLU A 337 11.11 9.05 -0.82
C GLU A 337 9.61 9.29 -1.06
N ASP A 338 9.02 8.54 -2.00
CA ASP A 338 7.62 8.63 -2.33
C ASP A 338 6.75 8.14 -1.17
N GLN A 339 7.11 6.99 -0.57
CA GLN A 339 6.43 6.49 0.63
C GLN A 339 6.56 7.46 1.80
N ALA A 340 7.77 7.95 2.08
CA ALA A 340 7.98 8.94 3.13
C ALA A 340 7.21 10.24 2.89
N TYR A 341 6.98 10.62 1.62
CA TYR A 341 6.13 11.76 1.31
C TYR A 341 4.67 11.47 1.66
N LEU A 342 4.11 10.32 1.24
CA LEU A 342 2.73 9.94 1.51
C LEU A 342 2.45 9.78 3.01
N ASP A 343 3.34 9.12 3.75
CA ASP A 343 3.23 8.88 5.19
C ASP A 343 3.12 10.20 5.97
N ARG A 344 3.90 11.22 5.60
CA ARG A 344 3.84 12.56 6.23
C ARG A 344 2.52 13.30 6.01
N ARG A 345 1.65 12.82 5.11
CA ARG A 345 0.36 13.45 4.78
C ARG A 345 -0.84 12.58 5.20
N ASP A 346 -0.59 11.50 5.96
CA ASP A 346 -1.64 10.56 6.38
C ASP A 346 -2.44 10.02 5.19
N ILE A 347 -1.75 9.77 4.07
CA ILE A 347 -2.32 9.16 2.87
C ILE A 347 -1.85 7.70 2.87
N PRO A 348 -2.77 6.71 2.91
CA PRO A 348 -2.36 5.32 2.84
C PRO A 348 -1.68 5.07 1.49
N ALA A 349 -0.54 4.39 1.54
CA ALA A 349 0.10 3.97 0.31
C ALA A 349 -0.67 2.82 -0.32
N THR A 350 -0.84 2.90 -1.64
CA THR A 350 -1.26 1.77 -2.47
C THR A 350 -0.13 0.71 -2.51
N ARG A 351 -0.35 -0.41 -3.19
CA ARG A 351 0.75 -1.29 -3.65
C ARG A 351 1.80 -0.45 -4.42
N ASP A 352 2.94 -1.05 -4.73
CA ASP A 352 4.03 -0.42 -5.51
C ASP A 352 3.49 0.57 -6.56
N LEU A 353 3.84 1.86 -6.42
CA LEU A 353 3.28 2.97 -7.21
C LEU A 353 3.49 2.74 -8.71
N GLU A 354 4.60 2.11 -9.08
CA GLU A 354 4.89 1.79 -10.48
C GLU A 354 3.90 0.76 -11.05
N THR A 355 3.57 -0.27 -10.26
CA THR A 355 2.61 -1.29 -10.67
C THR A 355 1.21 -0.71 -10.75
N THR A 356 0.80 0.07 -9.75
CA THR A 356 -0.51 0.74 -9.69
C THR A 356 -0.68 1.67 -10.90
N PHE A 357 0.34 2.47 -11.22
CA PHE A 357 0.29 3.37 -12.37
C PHE A 357 0.12 2.59 -13.68
N ASN A 358 0.91 1.55 -13.89
CA ASN A 358 0.93 0.81 -15.15
C ASN A 358 -0.24 -0.15 -15.34
N ALA A 359 -0.77 -0.73 -14.27
CA ALA A 359 -1.80 -1.75 -14.33
C ALA A 359 -3.21 -1.19 -14.08
N ASP A 360 -3.34 -0.28 -13.11
CA ASP A 360 -4.64 0.14 -12.59
C ASP A 360 -5.02 1.55 -13.08
N TYR A 361 -4.05 2.47 -13.20
CA TYR A 361 -4.33 3.86 -13.60
C TYR A 361 -4.39 4.10 -15.11
N LEU A 362 -3.40 3.61 -15.87
CA LEU A 362 -3.32 3.88 -17.30
C LEU A 362 -4.36 3.07 -18.09
N GLU A 363 -5.10 3.75 -18.97
CA GLU A 363 -6.03 3.08 -19.87
C GLU A 363 -5.28 2.50 -21.07
N THR A 364 -5.53 1.23 -21.36
CA THR A 364 -5.06 0.60 -22.60
C THR A 364 -6.03 0.92 -23.72
N THR A 365 -5.53 1.56 -24.76
CA THR A 365 -6.32 1.91 -25.93
C THR A 365 -6.45 0.73 -26.90
N VAL A 366 -7.32 0.88 -27.92
CA VAL A 366 -7.59 -0.17 -28.95
C VAL A 366 -6.31 -0.65 -29.64
N ASP A 367 -5.28 0.20 -29.78
CA ASP A 367 -4.01 -0.14 -30.43
C ASP A 367 -2.97 -0.72 -29.46
N GLY A 368 -3.34 -0.96 -28.20
CA GLY A 368 -2.45 -1.47 -27.17
C GLY A 368 -1.51 -0.41 -26.55
N THR A 369 -1.64 0.88 -26.91
CA THR A 369 -0.88 1.95 -26.23
C THR A 369 -1.55 2.35 -24.93
N LYS A 370 -0.75 2.50 -23.87
CA LYS A 370 -1.18 3.01 -22.57
C LYS A 370 -1.21 4.53 -22.59
N VAL A 371 -2.31 5.12 -22.12
CA VAL A 371 -2.51 6.58 -22.08
C VAL A 371 -3.14 7.00 -20.75
N LEU A 372 -2.97 8.26 -20.37
CA LEU A 372 -3.65 8.84 -19.21
C LEU A 372 -5.17 8.82 -19.40
N PRO A 373 -5.99 8.57 -18.36
CA PRO A 373 -7.45 8.48 -18.49
C PRO A 373 -8.09 9.70 -19.16
N TYR A 374 -7.68 10.92 -18.79
CA TYR A 374 -8.16 12.14 -19.43
C TYR A 374 -7.86 12.19 -20.94
N LEU A 375 -6.65 11.78 -21.34
CA LEU A 375 -6.26 11.71 -22.75
C LEU A 375 -6.99 10.57 -23.48
N ALA A 376 -7.35 9.50 -22.78
CA ALA A 376 -8.20 8.44 -23.32
C ALA A 376 -9.59 8.96 -23.68
N ILE A 377 -10.20 9.79 -22.82
CA ILE A 377 -11.48 10.46 -23.09
C ILE A 377 -11.39 11.33 -24.34
N ILE A 378 -10.31 12.13 -24.47
CA ILE A 378 -10.08 12.95 -25.66
C ILE A 378 -9.93 12.08 -26.90
N ARG A 379 -9.16 11.00 -26.82
CA ARG A 379 -8.99 10.06 -27.93
C ARG A 379 -10.31 9.47 -28.39
N ARG A 380 -11.23 9.11 -27.48
CA ARG A 380 -12.57 8.61 -27.82
C ARG A 380 -13.41 9.64 -28.59
N LYS A 381 -13.13 10.95 -28.46
CA LYS A 381 -13.78 12.04 -29.22
C LYS A 381 -13.18 12.26 -30.61
N LEU A 382 -12.05 11.64 -30.93
CA LEU A 382 -11.34 11.77 -32.21
C LEU A 382 -11.27 10.40 -32.94
N PRO A 383 -12.41 9.75 -33.27
CA PRO A 383 -12.40 8.44 -33.93
C PRO A 383 -11.91 8.49 -35.38
N ASP A 384 -12.03 9.64 -36.04
CA ASP A 384 -11.74 9.82 -37.47
C ASP A 384 -10.26 10.12 -37.78
N VAL A 385 -9.42 10.24 -36.74
CA VAL A 385 -7.99 10.52 -36.89
C VAL A 385 -7.25 9.17 -36.96
N PRO A 386 -6.81 8.71 -38.15
CA PRO A 386 -6.16 7.41 -38.30
C PRO A 386 -4.83 7.36 -37.53
N ILE A 387 -4.56 6.22 -36.89
CA ILE A 387 -3.40 6.03 -36.02
C ILE A 387 -2.40 5.13 -36.77
N ASN A 388 -1.42 5.75 -37.42
CA ASN A 388 -0.35 5.01 -38.08
C ASN A 388 0.85 4.93 -37.13
N LEU A 389 1.11 3.74 -36.58
CA LEU A 389 2.39 3.44 -35.94
C LEU A 389 3.46 3.60 -37.02
N LEU A 390 4.34 4.58 -36.86
CA LEU A 390 5.56 4.70 -37.66
C LEU A 390 6.52 3.54 -37.31
N ARG A 391 6.17 2.32 -37.71
CA ARG A 391 7.14 1.28 -38.01
C ARG A 391 7.70 1.62 -39.38
N GLY A 392 8.75 2.44 -39.38
CA GLY A 392 9.66 2.73 -40.48
C GLY A 392 9.14 2.53 -41.91
N ILE A 393 9.13 3.65 -42.66
CA ILE A 393 9.07 3.75 -44.13
C ILE A 393 7.65 3.77 -44.72
N GLU A 394 7.10 4.99 -44.88
CA GLU A 394 6.43 5.54 -46.09
C GLU A 394 5.38 6.62 -45.72
N GLY A 395 5.45 7.78 -46.39
CA GLY A 395 4.40 8.81 -46.38
C GLY A 395 4.62 10.04 -45.48
N GLU A 396 4.84 11.22 -46.07
CA GLU A 396 4.88 12.51 -45.34
C GLU A 396 3.56 12.84 -44.60
N ALA A 397 2.44 12.27 -45.03
CA ALA A 397 1.14 12.41 -44.36
C ALA A 397 1.03 11.56 -43.08
N ASP A 398 1.71 10.41 -43.02
CA ASP A 398 1.71 9.51 -41.85
C ASP A 398 2.58 10.04 -40.70
N LEU A 399 3.56 10.89 -41.01
CA LEU A 399 4.33 11.63 -40.00
C LEU A 399 3.46 12.58 -39.17
N CYS A 400 2.46 13.23 -39.77
CA CYS A 400 1.60 14.19 -39.08
C CYS A 400 0.67 13.51 -38.05
N PHE A 401 0.14 12.32 -38.38
CA PHE A 401 -0.73 11.57 -37.47
C PHE A 401 0.03 10.85 -36.35
N GLY A 402 1.25 10.37 -36.61
CA GLY A 402 2.12 9.77 -35.61
C GLY A 402 2.54 10.74 -34.48
N ILE A 403 2.69 12.04 -34.77
CA ILE A 403 3.07 13.05 -33.77
C ILE A 403 1.97 13.25 -32.72
N VAL A 404 0.71 13.26 -33.13
CA VAL A 404 -0.43 13.39 -32.20
C VAL A 404 -0.52 12.14 -31.31
N GLN A 405 -0.31 10.95 -31.87
CA GLN A 405 -0.25 9.71 -31.10
C GLN A 405 0.89 9.74 -30.07
N GLN A 406 2.08 10.18 -30.47
CA GLN A 406 3.23 10.26 -29.57
C GLN A 406 2.99 11.26 -28.44
N LYS A 407 2.33 12.39 -28.70
CA LYS A 407 1.94 13.36 -27.65
C LYS A 407 0.83 12.86 -26.74
N LEU A 408 -0.09 12.01 -27.24
CA LEU A 408 -1.13 11.39 -26.42
C LEU A 408 -0.60 10.24 -25.54
N ALA A 409 0.36 9.47 -26.06
CA ALA A 409 1.04 8.43 -25.30
C ALA A 409 2.01 9.06 -24.29
N ASN A 410 2.82 10.03 -24.71
CA ASN A 410 3.85 10.68 -23.91
C ASN A 410 3.60 12.20 -23.84
N PRO A 411 2.66 12.66 -23.01
CA PRO A 411 2.46 14.09 -22.82
C PRO A 411 3.68 14.72 -22.12
N CYS A 412 4.09 15.89 -22.57
CA CYS A 412 5.08 16.70 -21.87
C CYS A 412 4.39 17.43 -20.69
N LEU A 413 4.78 17.12 -19.45
CA LEU A 413 4.20 17.72 -18.25
C LEU A 413 4.83 19.10 -17.97
N LEU A 414 4.48 20.09 -18.78
CA LEU A 414 4.97 21.47 -18.66
C LEU A 414 3.82 22.47 -18.70
N GLU A 415 3.77 23.38 -17.74
CA GLU A 415 2.81 24.48 -17.73
C GLU A 415 3.47 25.80 -18.07
N LEU A 416 2.74 26.61 -18.85
CA LEU A 416 3.20 27.92 -19.26
C LEU A 416 3.15 28.95 -18.10
N ILE A 417 2.34 28.69 -17.07
CA ILE A 417 2.25 29.50 -15.85
C ILE A 417 3.61 29.69 -15.16
N TRP A 418 4.50 28.70 -15.27
CA TRP A 418 5.85 28.79 -14.74
C TRP A 418 6.62 29.92 -15.42
N SER A 419 6.51 30.02 -16.75
CA SER A 419 7.17 31.05 -17.55
C SER A 419 6.58 32.44 -17.27
N TYR A 420 5.26 32.52 -17.08
CA TYR A 420 4.58 33.75 -16.69
C TYR A 420 5.15 34.32 -15.39
N TRP A 421 5.33 33.49 -14.35
CA TRP A 421 5.85 33.95 -13.07
C TRP A 421 7.32 34.36 -13.12
N HIS A 422 8.15 33.70 -13.93
CA HIS A 422 9.55 34.14 -14.13
C HIS A 422 9.67 35.44 -14.92
N GLU A 423 8.75 35.70 -15.86
CA GLU A 423 8.64 37.00 -16.54
C GLU A 423 8.25 38.12 -15.58
N GLU A 424 7.20 37.93 -14.77
CA GLU A 424 6.80 38.90 -13.72
C GLU A 424 7.90 39.04 -12.64
N GLY A 425 8.72 38.01 -12.46
CA GLY A 425 9.91 38.01 -11.62
C GLY A 425 11.09 38.85 -12.14
N MET A 426 10.99 39.43 -13.34
CA MET A 426 12.01 40.23 -14.02
C MET A 426 13.23 39.44 -14.54
N LEU A 427 13.11 38.13 -14.73
CA LEU A 427 14.20 37.29 -15.25
C LEU A 427 14.62 37.72 -16.66
N VAL A 428 13.67 37.78 -17.59
CA VAL A 428 13.92 38.12 -19.00
C VAL A 428 14.36 39.57 -19.13
N GLN A 429 13.79 40.46 -18.33
CA GLN A 429 14.10 41.89 -18.27
C GLN A 429 15.54 42.10 -17.78
N THR A 430 15.98 41.31 -16.78
CA THR A 430 17.37 41.30 -16.31
C THR A 430 18.32 40.92 -17.44
N MET A 431 18.03 39.82 -18.14
CA MET A 431 18.88 39.37 -19.24
C MET A 431 18.90 40.39 -20.39
N ASN A 432 17.75 40.98 -20.73
CA ASN A 432 17.64 42.01 -21.77
C ASN A 432 18.44 43.27 -21.43
N ALA A 433 18.39 43.75 -20.17
CA ALA A 433 19.17 44.89 -19.72
C ALA A 433 20.69 44.62 -19.81
N ILE A 434 21.12 43.41 -19.43
CA ILE A 434 22.51 42.97 -19.55
C ILE A 434 22.93 42.92 -21.03
N THR A 435 22.10 42.35 -21.90
CA THR A 435 22.42 42.28 -23.34
C THR A 435 22.48 43.65 -24.00
N GLN A 436 21.61 44.59 -23.61
CA GLN A 436 21.66 45.97 -24.10
C GLN A 436 22.98 46.62 -23.71
N ARG A 437 23.39 46.49 -22.44
CA ARG A 437 24.70 46.97 -21.98
C ARG A 437 25.84 46.30 -22.77
N PHE A 438 25.76 45.00 -23.03
CA PHE A 438 26.74 44.25 -23.81
C PHE A 438 26.85 44.72 -25.27
N GLN A 439 25.72 45.09 -25.88
CA GLN A 439 25.65 45.72 -27.21
C GLN A 439 26.05 47.21 -27.21
N ASN A 440 26.45 47.75 -26.06
CA ASN A 440 26.69 49.18 -25.84
C ASN A 440 25.49 50.07 -26.21
N VAL A 441 24.28 49.56 -25.96
CA VAL A 441 23.02 50.27 -26.10
C VAL A 441 22.59 50.75 -24.71
N ARG A 442 22.34 52.05 -24.57
CA ARG A 442 21.81 52.61 -23.32
C ARG A 442 20.35 52.22 -23.12
N ALA A 443 19.99 51.91 -21.88
CA ALA A 443 18.61 51.65 -21.51
C ALA A 443 17.74 52.90 -21.76
N PHE A 444 16.47 52.68 -22.11
CA PHE A 444 15.52 53.77 -22.36
C PHE A 444 15.03 54.37 -21.02
N GLY A 445 15.66 55.46 -20.57
CA GLY A 445 15.37 56.11 -19.29
C GLY A 445 16.28 57.30 -19.00
N ARG A 446 16.03 58.02 -17.90
CA ARG A 446 16.79 59.23 -17.53
C ARG A 446 18.16 58.90 -16.92
N ASP A 447 18.25 57.78 -16.20
CA ASP A 447 19.48 57.26 -15.60
C ASP A 447 19.62 55.77 -15.92
N ASP A 448 20.69 55.39 -16.63
CA ASP A 448 21.02 53.98 -16.90
C ASP A 448 22.09 53.53 -15.89
N PRO A 449 21.72 52.77 -14.84
CA PRO A 449 22.65 52.37 -13.80
C PRO A 449 23.70 51.36 -14.27
N LEU A 450 23.46 50.66 -15.39
CA LEU A 450 24.45 49.74 -15.98
C LEU A 450 25.46 50.48 -16.87
N ALA A 451 25.20 51.71 -17.28
CA ALA A 451 26.07 52.46 -18.19
C ALA A 451 27.48 52.72 -17.61
N ASN A 452 27.61 52.75 -16.28
CA ASN A 452 28.87 52.97 -15.57
C ASN A 452 29.51 51.67 -15.06
N LEU A 453 28.88 50.51 -15.28
CA LEU A 453 29.46 49.21 -14.90
C LEU A 453 30.35 48.68 -16.02
N GLU A 454 31.56 48.29 -15.65
CA GLU A 454 32.51 47.66 -16.57
C GLU A 454 32.07 46.23 -16.90
N ILE A 455 32.13 45.87 -18.18
CA ILE A 455 31.71 44.55 -18.69
C ILE A 455 32.85 43.53 -18.54
N ASP A 456 34.04 43.97 -18.12
CA ASP A 456 35.24 43.14 -18.03
C ASP A 456 35.06 41.81 -17.27
N PRO A 457 34.32 41.75 -16.14
CA PRO A 457 34.07 40.47 -15.45
C PRO A 457 33.33 39.44 -16.32
N LEU A 458 32.54 39.88 -17.30
CA LEU A 458 31.77 39.02 -18.21
C LEU A 458 32.56 38.55 -19.43
N ARG A 459 33.83 38.95 -19.58
CA ARG A 459 34.69 38.56 -20.71
C ARG A 459 34.74 37.02 -20.94
N PRO A 460 34.79 36.15 -19.91
CA PRO A 460 34.75 34.69 -20.12
C PRO A 460 33.45 34.19 -20.76
N LEU A 461 32.35 34.92 -20.58
CA LEU A 461 31.02 34.57 -21.08
C LEU A 461 30.67 35.26 -22.42
N ASN A 462 31.62 35.98 -23.03
CA ASN A 462 31.39 36.74 -24.25
C ASN A 462 30.72 35.89 -25.35
N ASN A 463 31.27 34.72 -25.65
CA ASN A 463 30.78 33.81 -26.67
C ASN A 463 29.32 33.37 -26.45
N LEU A 464 28.93 33.18 -25.19
CA LEU A 464 27.56 32.80 -24.82
C LEU A 464 26.60 33.98 -24.94
N ILE A 465 26.99 35.16 -24.45
CA ILE A 465 26.16 36.37 -24.50
C ILE A 465 25.99 36.84 -25.95
N TRP A 466 27.07 36.80 -26.75
CA TRP A 466 27.00 37.07 -28.19
C TRP A 466 26.13 36.08 -28.95
N GLY A 467 26.28 34.78 -28.70
CA GLY A 467 25.37 33.79 -29.27
C GLY A 467 23.90 34.05 -28.90
N TYR A 468 23.61 34.37 -27.64
CA TYR A 468 22.26 34.69 -27.17
C TYR A 468 21.67 35.95 -27.84
N THR A 469 22.48 37.00 -28.02
CA THR A 469 22.04 38.22 -28.72
C THR A 469 21.82 37.98 -30.22
N GLN A 470 22.69 37.21 -30.89
CA GLN A 470 22.53 36.89 -32.30
C GLN A 470 21.30 36.02 -32.58
N ASP A 471 20.95 35.13 -31.64
CA ASP A 471 19.78 34.26 -31.73
C ASP A 471 18.44 34.96 -31.43
N GLU A 472 18.43 36.30 -31.25
CA GLU A 472 17.20 37.08 -30.98
C GLU A 472 16.07 36.81 -31.96
N GLN A 473 16.38 36.55 -33.23
CA GLN A 473 15.38 36.26 -34.27
C GLN A 473 14.69 34.90 -34.08
N HIS A 474 15.36 33.93 -33.48
CA HIS A 474 14.80 32.58 -33.23
C HIS A 474 14.27 32.41 -31.81
N ARG A 475 14.43 33.42 -30.94
CA ARG A 475 13.88 33.42 -29.59
C ARG A 475 12.40 33.78 -29.60
N LEU A 476 11.65 33.21 -28.67
CA LEU A 476 10.27 33.58 -28.44
C LEU A 476 10.19 35.04 -28.01
N THR A 477 9.37 35.80 -28.73
CA THR A 477 9.11 37.20 -28.39
C THR A 477 8.21 37.30 -27.16
N VAL A 478 8.39 38.36 -26.37
CA VAL A 478 7.53 38.65 -25.21
C VAL A 478 6.06 38.77 -25.65
N VAL A 479 5.82 39.37 -26.81
CA VAL A 479 4.49 39.51 -27.39
C VAL A 479 3.86 38.14 -27.67
N ARG A 480 4.61 37.21 -28.27
CA ARG A 480 4.11 35.86 -28.53
C ARG A 480 3.78 35.13 -27.23
N ARG A 481 4.68 35.16 -26.23
CA ARG A 481 4.42 34.54 -24.92
C ARG A 481 3.17 35.13 -24.26
N ASN A 482 2.99 36.46 -24.34
CA ASN A 482 1.84 37.14 -23.77
C ASN A 482 0.51 36.72 -24.39
N TYR A 483 0.47 36.45 -25.69
CA TYR A 483 -0.73 35.94 -26.35
C TYR A 483 -1.14 34.57 -25.81
N GLU A 484 -0.16 33.69 -25.58
CA GLU A 484 -0.41 32.35 -25.06
C GLU A 484 -0.75 32.35 -23.56
N TYR A 485 -0.20 33.29 -22.78
CA TYR A 485 -0.61 33.47 -21.38
C TYR A 485 -2.10 33.81 -21.27
N ASP A 486 -2.61 34.70 -22.12
CA ASP A 486 -4.02 35.08 -22.15
C ASP A 486 -4.91 33.95 -22.69
N HIS A 487 -4.42 33.22 -23.70
CA HIS A 487 -5.11 32.08 -24.28
C HIS A 487 -5.23 30.89 -23.29
N HIS A 488 -4.17 30.58 -22.53
CA HIS A 488 -4.17 29.44 -21.60
C HIS A 488 -4.84 29.74 -20.26
N TYR A 489 -4.67 30.95 -19.73
CA TYR A 489 -5.06 31.30 -18.36
C TYR A 489 -5.78 32.65 -18.24
N GLY A 490 -5.93 33.41 -19.32
CA GLY A 490 -6.51 34.76 -19.25
C GLY A 490 -5.63 35.75 -18.50
N VAL A 491 -4.35 35.41 -18.27
CA VAL A 491 -3.37 36.28 -17.63
C VAL A 491 -2.55 36.99 -18.70
N ARG A 492 -2.19 38.24 -18.45
CA ARG A 492 -1.40 39.03 -19.38
C ARG A 492 -0.35 39.82 -18.63
N LEU A 493 0.80 40.00 -19.26
CA LEU A 493 1.83 40.92 -18.83
C LEU A 493 1.34 42.36 -19.03
N ASP A 494 1.78 43.26 -18.16
CA ASP A 494 1.56 44.70 -18.29
C ASP A 494 2.92 45.41 -18.30
N GLY A 495 3.20 46.20 -19.34
CA GLY A 495 4.50 46.86 -19.48
C GLY A 495 4.71 47.51 -20.85
N LYS A 496 5.79 48.30 -20.96
CA LYS A 496 6.11 49.06 -22.19
C LYS A 496 6.37 48.17 -23.41
N ALA A 497 6.92 46.98 -23.19
CA ALA A 497 7.23 46.02 -24.25
C ALA A 497 6.01 45.21 -24.72
N VAL A 498 4.88 45.33 -24.03
CA VAL A 498 3.65 44.59 -24.34
C VAL A 498 2.78 45.43 -25.26
N GLN A 499 2.49 44.91 -26.44
CA GLN A 499 1.55 45.55 -27.37
C GLN A 499 0.12 45.25 -26.95
N HIS A 500 -0.76 46.26 -27.05
CA HIS A 500 -2.19 46.05 -26.88
C HIS A 500 -2.71 45.23 -28.07
N PHE A 501 -3.25 44.05 -27.79
CA PHE A 501 -3.81 43.16 -28.80
C PHE A 501 -5.26 42.82 -28.46
N ARG A 502 -6.01 42.37 -29.48
CA ARG A 502 -7.38 41.87 -29.33
C ARG A 502 -7.35 40.36 -29.56
N PRO A 503 -7.37 39.54 -28.50
CA PRO A 503 -7.39 38.08 -28.64
C PRO A 503 -8.68 37.63 -29.32
N ALA A 504 -8.62 36.52 -30.06
CA ALA A 504 -9.82 35.84 -30.56
C ALA A 504 -10.58 35.12 -29.43
N ASP A 505 -9.83 34.62 -28.45
CA ASP A 505 -10.36 33.90 -27.30
C ASP A 505 -9.49 34.17 -26.06
N THR A 506 -10.10 34.26 -24.88
CA THR A 506 -9.45 34.63 -23.61
C THR A 506 -10.10 33.89 -22.45
N ARG A 507 -9.29 33.37 -21.52
CA ARG A 507 -9.76 32.57 -20.37
C ARG A 507 -10.05 33.45 -19.15
N SER A 508 -10.96 34.41 -19.31
CA SER A 508 -11.27 35.42 -18.29
C SER A 508 -11.68 34.86 -16.92
N LYS A 509 -12.31 33.68 -16.86
CA LYS A 509 -12.76 33.06 -15.61
C LYS A 509 -11.71 32.22 -14.89
N PHE A 510 -10.57 31.93 -15.53
CA PHE A 510 -9.58 31.02 -14.95
C PHE A 510 -9.05 31.49 -13.60
N LEU A 511 -8.64 32.76 -13.49
CA LEU A 511 -8.11 33.30 -12.24
C LEU A 511 -9.11 33.24 -11.10
N GLU A 512 -10.37 33.61 -11.36
CA GLU A 512 -11.43 33.55 -10.36
C GLU A 512 -11.65 32.12 -9.89
N ALA A 513 -11.78 31.17 -10.81
CA ALA A 513 -11.98 29.75 -10.49
C ALA A 513 -10.78 29.15 -9.74
N PHE A 514 -9.55 29.50 -10.14
CA PHE A 514 -8.33 29.00 -9.51
C PHE A 514 -8.15 29.57 -8.10
N HIS A 515 -8.32 30.88 -7.91
CA HIS A 515 -8.28 31.48 -6.57
C HIS A 515 -9.41 30.96 -5.67
N TYR A 516 -10.59 30.74 -6.24
CA TYR A 516 -11.71 30.11 -5.54
C TYR A 516 -11.36 28.69 -5.06
N LEU A 517 -10.72 27.87 -5.92
CA LEU A 517 -10.23 26.54 -5.56
C LEU A 517 -9.20 26.61 -4.41
N LEU A 518 -8.21 27.51 -4.48
CA LEU A 518 -7.21 27.68 -3.42
C LEU A 518 -7.84 28.08 -2.07
N ARG A 519 -8.88 28.92 -2.11
CA ARG A 519 -9.65 29.30 -0.91
C ARG A 519 -10.44 28.12 -0.35
N LEU A 520 -11.09 27.32 -1.20
CA LEU A 520 -11.77 26.08 -0.79
C LEU A 520 -10.79 25.09 -0.12
N CYS A 521 -9.57 24.97 -0.65
CA CYS A 521 -8.53 24.15 -0.03
C CYS A 521 -8.15 24.67 1.37
N THR A 522 -8.08 25.99 1.55
CA THR A 522 -7.80 26.58 2.87
C THR A 522 -8.90 26.25 3.88
N ALA A 523 -10.17 26.34 3.48
CA ALA A 523 -11.29 25.95 4.32
C ALA A 523 -11.26 24.45 4.63
N PHE A 524 -10.95 23.60 3.64
CA PHE A 524 -10.77 22.17 3.81
C PHE A 524 -9.65 21.87 4.82
N TYR A 525 -8.48 22.52 4.73
CA TYR A 525 -7.38 22.28 5.68
C TYR A 525 -7.73 22.62 7.12
N ARG A 526 -8.53 23.66 7.34
CA ARG A 526 -9.00 23.98 8.70
C ARG A 526 -9.91 22.88 9.26
N GLN A 527 -10.79 22.33 8.43
CA GLN A 527 -11.65 21.21 8.82
C GLN A 527 -10.85 19.92 9.00
N ASP A 528 -9.84 19.70 8.16
CA ASP A 528 -9.04 18.48 8.15
C ASP A 528 -7.99 18.45 9.27
N ASP A 529 -7.55 19.62 9.76
CA ASP A 529 -6.75 19.73 10.98
C ASP A 529 -7.61 19.64 12.25
N ASP A 530 -8.92 19.90 12.16
CA ASP A 530 -9.87 19.76 13.27
C ASP A 530 -10.29 18.29 13.42
N THR A 531 -9.70 17.61 14.40
CA THR A 531 -9.97 16.20 14.66
C THR A 531 -11.37 15.92 15.23
N THR A 532 -12.19 16.95 15.47
CA THR A 532 -13.58 16.82 15.91
C THR A 532 -14.59 16.74 14.76
N VAL A 533 -14.17 17.10 13.54
CA VAL A 533 -15.04 17.16 12.35
C VAL A 533 -14.47 16.29 11.24
N LYS A 534 -15.34 15.57 10.53
CA LYS A 534 -14.95 14.93 9.26
C LYS A 534 -14.93 16.00 8.17
N ALA A 535 -13.75 16.28 7.62
CA ALA A 535 -13.61 17.28 6.56
C ALA A 535 -14.36 16.87 5.28
N ASP A 536 -15.08 17.81 4.69
CA ASP A 536 -15.80 17.60 3.44
C ASP A 536 -14.97 18.10 2.25
N ALA A 537 -14.57 17.17 1.37
CA ALA A 537 -13.83 17.47 0.15
C ALA A 537 -14.72 17.69 -1.08
N PHE A 538 -16.04 17.55 -0.98
CA PHE A 538 -16.95 17.73 -2.10
C PHE A 538 -16.91 19.14 -2.73
N PRO A 539 -16.80 20.24 -1.96
CA PRO A 539 -16.59 21.57 -2.54
C PRO A 539 -15.28 21.64 -3.35
N VAL A 540 -14.21 21.03 -2.86
CA VAL A 540 -12.91 20.98 -3.55
C VAL A 540 -13.04 20.23 -4.87
N LEU A 541 -13.76 19.09 -4.90
CA LEU A 541 -14.03 18.34 -6.12
C LEU A 541 -14.72 19.20 -7.19
N ASN A 542 -15.74 19.98 -6.81
CA ASN A 542 -16.44 20.85 -7.76
C ASN A 542 -15.53 21.98 -8.27
N GLY A 543 -14.71 22.57 -7.40
CA GLY A 543 -13.69 23.55 -7.81
C GLY A 543 -12.68 22.95 -8.79
N LEU A 544 -12.21 21.73 -8.55
CA LEU A 544 -11.29 21.00 -9.44
C LEU A 544 -11.92 20.76 -10.80
N LYS A 545 -13.18 20.32 -10.85
CA LYS A 545 -13.92 20.14 -12.10
C LYS A 545 -14.06 21.43 -12.91
N GLU A 546 -14.39 22.54 -12.24
CA GLU A 546 -14.54 23.83 -12.90
C GLU A 546 -13.21 24.32 -13.49
N VAL A 547 -12.12 24.26 -12.71
CA VAL A 547 -10.79 24.65 -13.18
C VAL A 547 -10.33 23.72 -14.31
N HIS A 548 -10.51 22.40 -14.17
CA HIS A 548 -10.18 21.42 -15.21
C HIS A 548 -10.93 21.71 -16.52
N LEU A 549 -12.23 22.02 -16.45
CA LEU A 549 -13.03 22.37 -17.61
C LEU A 549 -12.51 23.64 -18.30
N ILE A 550 -12.18 24.69 -17.54
CA ILE A 550 -11.61 25.92 -18.11
C ILE A 550 -10.24 25.66 -18.75
N LEU A 551 -9.39 24.87 -18.09
CA LEU A 551 -8.06 24.51 -18.61
C LEU A 551 -8.15 23.67 -19.88
N SER A 552 -9.10 22.73 -19.95
CA SER A 552 -9.33 21.89 -21.13
C SER A 552 -9.81 22.67 -22.34
N GLN A 553 -10.61 23.73 -22.15
CA GLN A 553 -10.96 24.66 -23.23
C GLN A 553 -9.71 25.36 -23.79
N GLY A 554 -8.68 25.57 -22.97
CA GLY A 554 -7.40 26.15 -23.40
C GLY A 554 -6.44 25.15 -24.06
N ALA A 555 -6.72 23.85 -24.04
CA ALA A 555 -5.84 22.79 -24.54
C ALA A 555 -5.90 22.61 -26.08
N HIS A 556 -5.87 23.72 -26.81
CA HIS A 556 -5.89 23.82 -28.27
C HIS A 556 -4.90 24.93 -28.70
N ASN A 557 -4.41 24.89 -29.94
CA ASN A 557 -3.22 25.62 -30.45
C ASN A 557 -1.88 24.98 -30.00
N GLN A 558 -0.83 25.80 -29.84
CA GLN A 558 0.57 25.41 -29.56
C GLN A 558 0.79 24.79 -28.16
N PHE A 559 -0.27 24.22 -27.58
CA PHE A 559 -0.24 23.52 -26.31
C PHE A 559 0.82 22.40 -26.35
N GLY A 560 1.73 22.41 -25.38
CA GLY A 560 2.90 21.52 -25.31
C GLY A 560 4.16 22.02 -26.02
N ASP A 561 4.03 22.74 -27.15
CA ASP A 561 5.18 23.22 -27.93
C ASP A 561 5.72 24.57 -27.42
N LEU A 562 4.85 25.52 -27.12
CA LEU A 562 5.26 26.81 -26.57
C LEU A 562 5.76 26.73 -25.11
N PRO A 563 5.15 25.93 -24.22
CA PRO A 563 5.69 25.75 -22.86
C PRO A 563 7.11 25.18 -22.84
N SER A 564 7.43 24.22 -23.70
CA SER A 564 8.77 23.61 -23.76
C SER A 564 9.81 24.59 -24.28
N THR A 565 9.53 25.29 -25.37
CA THR A 565 10.42 26.34 -25.92
C THR A 565 10.64 27.48 -24.93
N ALA A 566 9.59 27.98 -24.26
CA ALA A 566 9.72 29.01 -23.24
C ALA A 566 10.55 28.53 -22.02
N ARG A 567 10.35 27.28 -21.59
CA ARG A 567 11.12 26.65 -20.51
C ARG A 567 12.61 26.58 -20.85
N ILE A 568 12.95 26.12 -22.06
CA ILE A 568 14.34 26.01 -22.53
C ILE A 568 15.03 27.38 -22.46
N GLU A 569 14.41 28.42 -23.03
CA GLU A 569 14.99 29.76 -23.06
C GLU A 569 15.22 30.32 -21.66
N MET A 570 14.25 30.17 -20.76
CA MET A 570 14.37 30.69 -19.39
C MET A 570 15.35 29.90 -18.54
N LEU A 571 15.46 28.58 -18.71
CA LEU A 571 16.52 27.77 -18.08
C LEU A 571 17.90 28.22 -18.56
N MET A 572 18.08 28.48 -19.85
CA MET A 572 19.33 29.03 -20.38
C MET A 572 19.68 30.38 -19.75
N GLN A 573 18.70 31.28 -19.60
CA GLN A 573 18.89 32.58 -18.94
C GLN A 573 19.27 32.41 -17.46
N GLN A 574 18.58 31.54 -16.72
CA GLN A 574 18.91 31.23 -15.33
C GLN A 574 20.33 30.68 -15.23
N TRP A 575 20.74 29.78 -16.12
CA TRP A 575 22.08 29.20 -16.08
C TRP A 575 23.17 30.22 -16.41
N MET A 576 22.95 31.09 -17.40
CA MET A 576 23.88 32.20 -17.67
C MET A 576 24.03 33.09 -16.45
N LEU A 577 22.93 33.47 -15.79
CA LEU A 577 22.97 34.33 -14.60
C LEU A 577 23.56 33.63 -13.36
N ALA A 578 23.45 32.31 -13.26
CA ALA A 578 24.02 31.53 -12.17
C ALA A 578 25.57 31.52 -12.18
N ARG A 579 26.19 31.91 -13.29
CA ARG A 579 27.64 31.90 -13.45
C ARG A 579 28.35 32.83 -12.46
N PRO A 580 29.48 32.42 -11.88
CA PRO A 580 30.19 33.20 -10.86
C PRO A 580 30.66 34.58 -11.37
N GLU A 581 30.90 34.73 -12.67
CA GLU A 581 31.27 35.99 -13.32
C GLU A 581 30.23 37.10 -13.08
N PHE A 582 28.93 36.75 -13.03
CA PHE A 582 27.87 37.70 -12.71
C PHE A 582 27.88 38.19 -11.26
N ARG A 583 28.57 37.48 -10.36
CA ARG A 583 28.73 37.89 -8.96
C ARG A 583 29.59 39.12 -8.82
N GLU A 584 30.63 39.23 -9.65
CA GLU A 584 31.52 40.39 -9.68
C GLU A 584 30.91 41.54 -10.47
N PHE A 585 30.16 41.23 -11.54
CA PHE A 585 29.50 42.23 -12.36
C PHE A 585 28.34 42.95 -11.63
N LEU A 586 27.53 42.24 -10.86
CA LEU A 586 26.37 42.80 -10.16
C LEU A 586 26.59 42.91 -8.66
N PRO A 587 26.12 43.99 -8.00
CA PRO A 587 26.26 44.19 -6.56
C PRO A 587 25.33 43.26 -5.77
N THR A 588 25.79 42.03 -5.54
CA THR A 588 24.98 40.95 -4.97
C THR A 588 25.18 40.81 -3.46
N ARG A 589 24.15 40.32 -2.76
CA ARG A 589 24.14 40.16 -1.30
C ARG A 589 24.43 38.71 -0.92
N ILE A 590 25.71 38.38 -0.74
CA ILE A 590 26.19 37.00 -0.51
C ILE A 590 25.59 36.34 0.74
N MET A 591 25.25 37.12 1.78
CA MET A 591 24.69 36.58 3.03
C MET A 591 23.21 36.18 2.94
N VAL A 592 22.51 36.50 1.84
CA VAL A 592 21.12 36.08 1.65
C VAL A 592 21.12 34.66 1.07
N ALA A 593 20.57 33.71 1.81
CA ALA A 593 20.49 32.32 1.40
C ALA A 593 19.37 32.12 0.35
N TYR A 594 19.73 32.22 -0.92
CA TYR A 594 18.86 31.83 -2.03
C TYR A 594 19.02 30.33 -2.33
N PRO A 595 17.94 29.61 -2.68
CA PRO A 595 18.02 28.20 -3.03
C PRO A 595 18.73 27.97 -4.37
N GLU A 596 18.67 28.94 -5.29
CA GLU A 596 19.30 28.84 -6.61
C GLU A 596 20.20 30.06 -6.88
N PRO A 597 21.38 29.85 -7.49
CA PRO A 597 22.43 30.87 -7.62
C PRO A 597 22.12 32.00 -8.59
N TRP A 598 21.13 31.88 -9.47
CA TRP A 598 20.75 32.95 -10.40
C TRP A 598 19.84 34.01 -9.76
N MET A 599 19.16 33.65 -8.66
CA MET A 599 18.15 34.49 -8.03
C MET A 599 18.76 35.74 -7.40
N ASP A 600 19.98 35.63 -6.88
CA ASP A 600 20.71 36.75 -6.28
C ASP A 600 21.06 37.84 -7.31
N ARG A 601 21.34 37.45 -8.56
CA ARG A 601 21.63 38.36 -9.69
C ARG A 601 20.39 39.11 -10.12
N VAL A 602 19.26 38.42 -10.22
CA VAL A 602 17.98 39.05 -10.59
C VAL A 602 17.53 40.01 -9.48
N ASP A 603 17.59 39.61 -8.20
CA ASP A 603 17.26 40.51 -7.09
C ASP A 603 18.22 41.71 -6.98
N ALA A 604 19.50 41.53 -7.30
CA ALA A 604 20.46 42.65 -7.38
C ALA A 604 20.11 43.61 -8.54
N MET A 605 19.77 43.07 -9.71
CA MET A 605 19.34 43.87 -10.86
C MET A 605 18.07 44.65 -10.56
N LYS A 606 17.07 44.02 -9.94
CA LYS A 606 15.81 44.68 -9.55
C LYS A 606 16.05 45.89 -8.66
N LYS A 607 16.96 45.77 -7.68
CA LYS A 607 17.34 46.89 -6.80
C LYS A 607 18.09 47.98 -7.55
N LEU A 608 19.03 47.59 -8.41
CA LEU A 608 19.86 48.52 -9.19
C LEU A 608 19.01 49.34 -10.18
N GLN A 609 18.00 48.72 -10.78
CA GLN A 609 17.09 49.36 -11.74
C GLN A 609 15.88 50.03 -11.09
N GLY A 610 15.70 49.91 -9.77
CA GLY A 610 14.52 50.43 -9.07
C GLY A 610 13.21 49.81 -9.54
N TRP A 611 13.20 48.51 -9.86
CA TRP A 611 12.00 47.80 -10.33
C TRP A 611 11.07 47.44 -9.17
N SER A 612 11.06 46.18 -8.72
CA SER A 612 10.22 45.74 -7.61
C SER A 612 11.07 45.26 -6.43
N ASP A 613 10.67 45.63 -5.21
CA ASP A 613 11.36 45.18 -3.99
C ASP A 613 11.01 43.74 -3.57
N THR A 614 10.01 43.12 -4.19
CA THR A 614 9.61 41.75 -3.89
C THR A 614 10.70 40.78 -4.32
N SER A 615 11.12 39.87 -3.44
CA SER A 615 12.17 38.91 -3.80
C SER A 615 11.70 37.95 -4.91
N VAL A 616 12.58 37.67 -5.86
CA VAL A 616 12.44 36.66 -6.92
C VAL A 616 12.10 35.28 -6.38
N MET A 617 12.45 34.99 -5.11
CA MET A 617 12.06 33.75 -4.44
C MET A 617 10.56 33.49 -4.43
N HIS A 618 9.73 34.52 -4.26
CA HIS A 618 8.28 34.34 -4.29
C HIS A 618 7.79 33.99 -5.69
N PHE A 619 8.35 34.61 -6.73
CA PHE A 619 8.01 34.31 -8.12
C PHE A 619 8.44 32.90 -8.53
N ARG A 620 9.62 32.45 -8.08
CA ARG A 620 10.04 31.05 -8.24
C ARG A 620 9.07 30.08 -7.58
N SER A 621 8.67 30.35 -6.34
CA SER A 621 7.71 29.49 -5.62
C SER A 621 6.35 29.45 -6.31
N LEU A 622 5.86 30.59 -6.82
CA LEU A 622 4.64 30.66 -7.62
C LEU A 622 4.74 29.84 -8.90
N ALA A 623 5.89 29.91 -9.58
CA ALA A 623 6.16 29.15 -10.79
C ALA A 623 6.13 27.63 -10.51
N MET A 624 6.89 27.17 -9.51
CA MET A 624 7.02 25.75 -9.17
C MET A 624 5.71 25.15 -8.65
N PHE A 625 5.10 25.79 -7.65
CA PHE A 625 3.87 25.27 -7.05
C PHE A 625 2.67 25.42 -7.97
N GLY A 626 2.61 26.51 -8.74
CA GLY A 626 1.56 26.73 -9.74
C GLY A 626 1.60 25.66 -10.83
N GLU A 627 2.79 25.32 -11.35
CA GLU A 627 2.96 24.25 -12.33
C GLU A 627 2.50 22.90 -11.78
N GLN A 628 2.99 22.49 -10.60
CA GLN A 628 2.63 21.21 -10.00
C GLN A 628 1.12 21.06 -9.79
N VAL A 629 0.48 22.08 -9.22
CA VAL A 629 -0.96 22.09 -8.97
C VAL A 629 -1.72 22.08 -10.29
N LEU A 630 -1.39 22.94 -11.26
CA LEU A 630 -2.13 23.04 -12.52
C LEU A 630 -1.96 21.80 -13.40
N LEU A 631 -0.78 21.17 -13.43
CA LEU A 631 -0.57 19.88 -14.10
C LEU A 631 -1.51 18.80 -13.54
N SER A 632 -1.62 18.73 -12.20
CA SER A 632 -2.50 17.74 -11.55
C SER A 632 -3.98 17.99 -11.87
N VAL A 633 -4.39 19.24 -12.02
CA VAL A 633 -5.75 19.59 -12.44
C VAL A 633 -5.96 19.31 -13.92
N ARG A 634 -4.98 19.60 -14.78
CA ARG A 634 -5.10 19.43 -16.23
C ARG A 634 -5.16 17.97 -16.65
N TYR A 635 -4.24 17.16 -16.13
CA TYR A 635 -4.09 15.76 -16.56
C TYR A 635 -4.92 14.78 -15.73
N GLY A 636 -5.51 15.22 -14.61
CA GLY A 636 -6.49 14.43 -13.87
C GLY A 636 -7.83 14.35 -14.61
N ALA A 637 -8.46 13.17 -14.63
CA ALA A 637 -9.75 12.93 -15.28
C ALA A 637 -10.95 13.43 -14.45
N TRP A 638 -10.88 14.67 -13.95
CA TRP A 638 -11.85 15.26 -13.01
C TRP A 638 -13.29 15.24 -13.52
N SER A 639 -13.52 15.22 -14.84
CA SER A 639 -14.87 15.18 -15.43
C SER A 639 -15.70 13.96 -15.02
N ASP A 640 -15.05 12.80 -14.83
CA ASP A 640 -15.72 11.50 -14.70
C ASP A 640 -15.83 11.06 -13.23
N ILE A 641 -15.20 11.81 -12.31
CA ILE A 641 -15.11 11.48 -10.89
C ILE A 641 -16.29 12.05 -10.13
N TYR A 642 -17.04 11.21 -9.40
CA TYR A 642 -18.19 11.65 -8.60
C TYR A 642 -17.92 11.61 -7.09
N GLU A 643 -16.98 10.77 -6.65
CA GLU A 643 -16.66 10.58 -5.24
C GLU A 643 -15.67 11.63 -4.71
N PRO A 644 -15.88 12.14 -3.48
CA PRO A 644 -15.01 13.17 -2.91
C PRO A 644 -13.66 12.63 -2.41
N THR A 645 -13.48 11.31 -2.32
CA THR A 645 -12.27 10.62 -1.81
C THR A 645 -11.01 11.03 -2.58
N GLN A 646 -11.10 11.13 -3.91
CA GLN A 646 -9.97 11.57 -4.73
C GLN A 646 -9.62 13.05 -4.53
N ALA A 647 -10.62 13.93 -4.43
CA ALA A 647 -10.38 15.34 -4.14
C ALA A 647 -9.80 15.55 -2.73
N PHE A 648 -10.21 14.71 -1.78
CA PHE A 648 -9.68 14.67 -0.41
C PHE A 648 -8.18 14.34 -0.42
N ASN A 649 -7.81 13.24 -1.08
CA ASN A 649 -6.40 12.83 -1.23
C ASN A 649 -5.58 13.87 -2.00
N TRP A 650 -6.14 14.47 -3.05
CA TRP A 650 -5.49 15.53 -3.83
C TRP A 650 -5.18 16.74 -2.95
N ALA A 651 -6.14 17.21 -2.16
CA ALA A 651 -5.96 18.36 -1.29
C ALA A 651 -4.89 18.09 -0.24
N ARG A 652 -4.84 16.90 0.35
CA ARG A 652 -3.78 16.49 1.30
C ARG A 652 -2.42 16.38 0.62
N PHE A 653 -2.35 15.75 -0.55
CA PHE A 653 -1.10 15.52 -1.27
C PHE A 653 -0.41 16.84 -1.64
N TRP A 654 -1.19 17.80 -2.13
CA TRP A 654 -0.70 19.12 -2.60
C TRP A 654 -0.75 20.22 -1.52
N ARG A 655 -1.04 19.89 -0.25
CA ARG A 655 -1.16 20.88 0.83
C ARG A 655 0.05 21.82 0.95
N PRO A 656 1.31 21.35 0.97
CA PRO A 656 2.48 22.24 1.03
C PRO A 656 2.58 23.20 -0.16
N GLN A 657 2.27 22.71 -1.36
CA GLN A 657 2.34 23.47 -2.61
C GLN A 657 1.26 24.55 -2.65
N ILE A 658 0.03 24.21 -2.27
CA ILE A 658 -1.10 25.14 -2.23
C ILE A 658 -0.86 26.25 -1.19
N GLN A 659 -0.47 25.88 0.04
CA GLN A 659 -0.16 26.88 1.08
C GLN A 659 1.05 27.73 0.70
N GLY A 660 2.09 27.13 0.10
CA GLY A 660 3.26 27.82 -0.41
C GLY A 660 2.93 28.81 -1.53
N TYR A 661 2.04 28.42 -2.45
CA TYR A 661 1.55 29.29 -3.52
C TYR A 661 0.78 30.48 -2.95
N ILE A 662 -0.16 30.25 -2.03
CA ILE A 662 -0.96 31.32 -1.41
C ILE A 662 -0.05 32.33 -0.69
N HIS A 663 0.92 31.84 0.09
CA HIS A 663 1.89 32.70 0.78
C HIS A 663 2.74 33.52 -0.20
N ALA A 664 3.28 32.88 -1.25
CA ALA A 664 4.07 33.57 -2.27
C ALA A 664 3.23 34.57 -3.07
N TYR A 665 1.96 34.25 -3.34
CA TYR A 665 1.03 35.13 -4.06
C TYR A 665 0.73 36.38 -3.25
N ARG A 666 0.47 36.24 -1.94
CA ARG A 666 0.30 37.36 -1.02
C ARG A 666 1.56 38.22 -0.95
N ALA A 667 2.73 37.60 -0.88
CA ALA A 667 4.00 38.34 -0.84
C ALA A 667 4.23 39.17 -2.12
N ALA A 668 3.93 38.61 -3.30
CA ALA A 668 4.09 39.28 -4.58
C ALA A 668 3.01 40.35 -4.84
N THR A 669 1.72 39.97 -4.77
CA THR A 669 0.60 40.82 -5.19
C THR A 669 -0.04 41.63 -4.07
N GLY A 670 0.14 41.22 -2.81
CA GLY A 670 -0.51 41.82 -1.63
C GLY A 670 -1.92 41.29 -1.33
N VAL A 671 -2.49 40.46 -2.19
CA VAL A 671 -3.84 39.86 -1.99
C VAL A 671 -3.72 38.60 -1.14
N ASP A 672 -4.54 38.51 -0.09
CA ASP A 672 -4.59 37.33 0.78
C ASP A 672 -5.76 36.42 0.38
N LEU A 673 -5.44 35.22 -0.12
CA LEU A 673 -6.43 34.21 -0.54
C LEU A 673 -6.93 33.32 0.60
N THR A 674 -6.41 33.50 1.83
CA THR A 674 -6.83 32.71 3.00
C THR A 674 -8.08 33.25 3.70
N VAL A 675 -8.52 34.45 3.33
CA VAL A 675 -9.66 35.12 3.93
C VAL A 675 -10.95 34.46 3.46
N ASP A 676 -11.83 34.10 4.41
CA ASP A 676 -13.08 33.38 4.08
C ASP A 676 -14.09 34.25 3.32
N ALA A 677 -14.00 35.58 3.51
CA ALA A 677 -14.82 36.55 2.80
C ALA A 677 -14.42 36.60 1.32
N ARG A 678 -15.31 36.12 0.46
CA ARG A 678 -15.14 36.20 -1.00
C ARG A 678 -15.10 37.66 -1.43
N ASP A 679 -13.98 38.07 -2.02
CA ASP A 679 -13.87 39.33 -2.76
C ASP A 679 -13.67 39.01 -4.25
N PRO A 680 -14.76 38.89 -5.03
CA PRO A 680 -14.68 38.54 -6.45
C PRO A 680 -13.84 39.54 -7.25
N LYS A 681 -13.77 40.79 -6.79
CA LYS A 681 -13.00 41.83 -7.47
C LYS A 681 -11.51 41.62 -7.25
N ALA A 682 -11.09 41.31 -6.03
CA ALA A 682 -9.70 41.00 -5.74
C ALA A 682 -9.26 39.66 -6.38
N GLU A 683 -10.10 38.63 -6.29
CA GLU A 683 -9.84 37.30 -6.85
C GLU A 683 -9.77 37.30 -8.39
N GLY A 684 -10.58 38.12 -9.06
CA GLY A 684 -10.59 38.26 -10.53
C GLY A 684 -9.62 39.30 -11.09
N THR A 685 -8.92 40.08 -10.25
CA THR A 685 -7.96 41.08 -10.75
C THR A 685 -6.70 40.40 -11.25
N LEU A 686 -6.27 40.75 -12.46
CA LEU A 686 -5.04 40.23 -13.08
C LEU A 686 -3.80 40.50 -12.20
N PRO A 687 -2.91 39.52 -12.00
CA PRO A 687 -1.71 39.69 -11.18
C PRO A 687 -0.80 40.83 -11.67
N SER A 688 -0.65 41.00 -12.98
CA SER A 688 0.13 42.10 -13.57
C SER A 688 -0.36 43.49 -13.16
N ILE A 689 -1.69 43.68 -13.05
CA ILE A 689 -2.28 44.94 -12.57
C ILE A 689 -1.97 45.16 -11.10
N LEU A 690 -2.02 44.11 -10.28
CA LEU A 690 -1.68 44.18 -8.85
C LEU A 690 -0.20 44.54 -8.66
N LEU A 691 0.68 43.90 -9.44
CA LEU A 691 2.12 44.17 -9.44
C LEU A 691 2.43 45.60 -9.90
N ARG A 692 1.77 46.10 -10.95
CA ARG A 692 1.92 47.49 -11.40
C ARG A 692 1.49 48.48 -10.34
N ARG A 693 0.32 48.28 -9.71
CA ARG A 693 -0.15 49.14 -8.60
C ARG A 693 0.85 49.19 -7.45
N ARG A 694 1.47 48.05 -7.13
CA ARG A 694 2.48 47.98 -6.07
C ARG A 694 3.77 48.71 -6.46
N LEU A 695 4.21 48.56 -7.70
CA LEU A 695 5.37 49.29 -8.21
C LEU A 695 5.12 50.81 -8.23
N GLU A 696 3.92 51.24 -8.64
CA GLU A 696 3.49 52.64 -8.55
C GLU A 696 3.45 53.15 -7.11
N GLN A 697 3.04 52.33 -6.14
CA GLN A 697 3.07 52.67 -4.71
C GLN A 697 4.51 52.78 -4.18
N GLN A 698 5.39 51.87 -4.57
CA GLN A 698 6.81 51.91 -4.22
C GLN A 698 7.47 53.20 -4.74
N ALA A 699 7.23 53.54 -6.00
CA ALA A 699 7.73 54.76 -6.61
C ALA A 699 7.18 56.06 -5.99
N ARG A 700 6.05 56.00 -5.26
CA ARG A 700 5.53 57.14 -4.47
C ARG A 700 6.12 57.22 -3.06
N MET A 701 6.64 56.10 -2.54
CA MET A 701 7.22 56.01 -1.19
C MET A 701 8.74 56.27 -1.19
N ALA A 702 9.42 55.95 -2.29
CA ALA A 702 10.82 56.32 -2.56
C ALA A 702 10.91 57.80 -2.97
#